data_AF-A0A8H6GEC1-F1
#
_entry.id   AF-A0A8H6GEC1-F1
#
_cell.length_a   1.000
_cell.length_b   1.000
_cell.length_c   1.000
_cell.angle_alpha   90.00
_cell.angle_beta   90.00
_cell.angle_gamma   90.00
#
_symmetry.space_group_name_H-M   'P 1'
#
loop_
_entity.id
_entity.type
_entity.pdbx_description
1 polymer ?
#
loop_
_entity_poly.entity_id
_entity_poly.type
_entity_poly.pdbx_seq_one_letter_code
_entity_poly.pdbx_strand_id
1 'polypeptide(L)'
;MTLRLQTIDNNLKGRLALVTGSSGGIGSAVARAFAAQGCDVGLHYSSSKEKADKLAQELSETYPSQLFVPVHADLSQRESTRALVSSLLSQDVVSSKHKAVSILVANAGLGRRIRDVAEIGEDDWDEMMEVNSRSQFVVTKACLSGMRQQGWGRIILVGSIAARGSGLNGCHYAASKGALTSMGQNLATLLAPEGVTVNIVSPAMIGSTGMIPPPISETWDKGCDLEELKKTDPGLAIAASIPVHRLGSPNEVCEAIIIDSSGVPGDPPCRRCIEKNQECTLATSRRGGRRIKGQRLGYSRSTDDSHQASPSRPINRMNPVPAQEPREPDQHSEWLSSNLGSPLDQQSEDDEEPTGDAVRLKGHFTSSDLLNPSDALDLLAHVADMEPEGHAQTQDAEGDPENLTRMANTSQGVCDYPPVTSGALTLSEAAFLIEHYHDNFHIFFPIAYSAAFDSSRILELIEHEPYLITAILTVATKDDPSWSRAHNACARHMETQISKLIYTGSTTVGAVEALLILAEWAPQPLEENLMIGCGKEDQGSWMLVGVAIRLAYLQNLEQTGLVQRVEACYMSDRQVSIRLGKGFWSRGPGPSVNLRAADFPYLQTQKLGNDNLALLFQAHLEITQLFSNAHDILYSSTSHREQLYIGGEYVRYIDDFSSVLRRWKLSWGGLSFIPRVKASLMLSYDFLRLYINAFAFQANLNRIVRRSKKRPSGPLFSELAAAPDARFIYESIDAANSILCTLNSFIDPTEAFKYMPLKFYLYVIYAAVFLFKAIFAGAIKPSEARGVRRAIYETISPNYLQQTGRSTYRVLDLAFDSIQATRPITKGSVVHDNAAGPGIAALVLVDRLAADDVPQILVTDNVPPMVQAAKDSFTSFPQIEAKVLDSQNLEGIPDEHFTHSILNFSVYTLADPVKGVKEIYRTLQPDGLAAISCWKRFGVGKLIHAAQALVRPDLPPLKIPHPEFFEPGVLEKTTIEAGFDSSKFELVEDSIIVSGPELEDGLKKFMLGDLMRPARAGYTNEEEKRWPEAVDEVLKKEVESYGGVKFESWVLLAQK
;
A
#
# COMPACT_ATOMS: atom_id res chain seq x y z
N MET A 1 4.54 -43.22 18.11
CA MET A 1 5.12 -42.51 19.28
C MET A 1 4.03 -41.65 19.88
N THR A 2 3.73 -41.77 21.18
CA THR A 2 2.55 -41.11 21.77
C THR A 2 2.95 -39.80 22.44
N LEU A 3 2.71 -38.68 21.77
CA LEU A 3 2.91 -37.35 22.32
C LEU A 3 1.95 -37.11 23.50
N ARG A 4 2.43 -36.42 24.53
CA ARG A 4 1.64 -35.96 25.69
C ARG A 4 1.76 -34.44 25.79
N LEU A 5 0.72 -33.79 26.30
CA LEU A 5 0.82 -32.38 26.70
C LEU A 5 1.84 -32.28 27.85
N GLN A 6 2.83 -31.41 27.72
CA GLN A 6 3.73 -31.06 28.82
C GLN A 6 2.97 -30.20 29.85
N THR A 7 3.32 -30.34 31.13
CA THR A 7 2.88 -29.43 32.19
C THR A 7 3.73 -28.18 32.18
N ILE A 8 3.11 -27.01 32.32
CA ILE A 8 3.83 -25.74 32.46
C ILE A 8 4.61 -25.77 33.78
N ASP A 9 5.93 -25.59 33.70
CA ASP A 9 6.83 -25.40 34.84
C ASP A 9 7.61 -24.11 34.64
N ASN A 10 7.22 -23.09 35.40
CA ASN A 10 7.77 -21.74 35.37
C ASN A 10 8.53 -21.39 36.65
N ASN A 11 8.69 -22.33 37.59
CA ASN A 11 9.38 -22.08 38.84
C ASN A 11 10.88 -21.89 38.56
N LEU A 12 11.41 -20.68 38.80
CA LEU A 12 12.82 -20.36 38.63
C LEU A 12 13.68 -20.70 39.87
N LYS A 13 13.06 -20.80 41.06
CA LYS A 13 13.77 -20.89 42.34
C LYS A 13 14.67 -22.12 42.42
N GLY A 14 15.92 -21.90 42.81
CA GLY A 14 16.93 -22.95 42.96
C GLY A 14 17.54 -23.45 41.64
N ARG A 15 17.31 -22.77 40.51
CA ARG A 15 18.00 -23.06 39.23
C ARG A 15 19.24 -22.17 39.05
N LEU A 16 20.21 -22.66 38.28
CA LEU A 16 21.38 -21.90 37.86
C LEU A 16 21.10 -21.09 36.58
N ALA A 17 21.25 -19.77 36.68
CA ALA A 17 21.22 -18.83 35.56
C ALA A 17 22.64 -18.35 35.21
N LEU A 18 23.03 -18.41 33.94
CA LEU A 18 24.25 -17.75 33.42
C LEU A 18 23.85 -16.45 32.73
N VAL A 19 24.34 -15.31 33.23
CA VAL A 19 24.09 -13.99 32.62
C VAL A 19 25.39 -13.47 32.01
N THR A 20 25.48 -13.44 30.68
CA THR A 20 26.69 -12.99 30.01
C THR A 20 26.82 -11.46 30.08
N GLY A 21 27.93 -10.95 30.61
CA GLY A 21 28.17 -9.50 30.70
C GLY A 21 27.45 -8.86 31.89
N SER A 22 27.31 -9.59 32.99
CA SER A 22 26.67 -9.12 34.23
C SER A 22 27.44 -8.01 34.95
N SER A 23 28.68 -7.72 34.53
CA SER A 23 29.46 -6.55 34.95
C SER A 23 29.04 -5.23 34.28
N GLY A 24 28.11 -5.28 33.29
CA GLY A 24 27.52 -4.13 32.60
C GLY A 24 26.06 -3.87 32.98
N GLY A 25 25.51 -2.73 32.53
CA GLY A 25 24.20 -2.20 32.96
C GLY A 25 23.06 -3.23 32.96
N ILE A 26 22.59 -3.64 31.78
CA ILE A 26 21.48 -4.61 31.62
C ILE A 26 21.78 -5.94 32.32
N GLY A 27 22.98 -6.50 32.11
CA GLY A 27 23.36 -7.78 32.72
C GLY A 27 23.34 -7.75 34.25
N SER A 28 23.74 -6.63 34.88
CA SER A 28 23.70 -6.48 36.34
C SER A 28 22.27 -6.39 36.88
N ALA A 29 21.38 -5.65 36.19
CA ALA A 29 19.95 -5.58 36.54
C ALA A 29 19.26 -6.95 36.41
N VAL A 30 19.59 -7.71 35.36
CA VAL A 30 19.10 -9.07 35.13
C VAL A 30 19.60 -10.04 36.20
N ALA A 31 20.89 -10.00 36.57
CA ALA A 31 21.42 -10.80 37.66
C ALA A 31 20.72 -10.53 39.01
N ARG A 32 20.46 -9.25 39.32
CA ARG A 32 19.70 -8.84 40.53
C ARG A 32 18.29 -9.39 40.56
N ALA A 33 17.57 -9.39 39.45
CA ALA A 33 16.22 -9.92 39.42
C ALA A 33 16.19 -11.45 39.48
N PHE A 34 17.11 -12.17 38.82
CA PHE A 34 17.20 -13.63 39.00
C PHE A 34 17.56 -14.00 40.45
N ALA A 35 18.39 -13.21 41.14
CA ALA A 35 18.60 -13.34 42.57
C ALA A 35 17.29 -13.15 43.37
N ALA A 36 16.51 -12.11 43.06
CA ALA A 36 15.21 -11.85 43.68
C ALA A 36 14.14 -12.94 43.41
N GLN A 37 14.24 -13.68 42.30
CA GLN A 37 13.38 -14.86 42.01
C GLN A 37 13.91 -16.16 42.65
N GLY A 38 15.01 -16.11 43.41
CA GLY A 38 15.56 -17.26 44.12
C GLY A 38 16.51 -18.15 43.29
N CYS A 39 17.06 -17.66 42.18
CA CYS A 39 18.06 -18.38 41.38
C CYS A 39 19.47 -18.27 41.97
N ASP A 40 20.30 -19.27 41.66
CA ASP A 40 21.75 -19.13 41.69
C ASP A 40 22.22 -18.49 40.38
N VAL A 41 23.25 -17.63 40.41
CA VAL A 41 23.67 -16.86 39.22
C VAL A 41 25.18 -16.95 38.97
N GLY A 42 25.53 -17.46 37.78
CA GLY A 42 26.85 -17.31 37.18
C GLY A 42 27.00 -15.92 36.55
N LEU A 43 27.89 -15.12 37.13
CA LEU A 43 28.11 -13.71 36.81
C LEU A 43 29.29 -13.58 35.83
N HIS A 44 29.01 -13.66 34.53
CA HIS A 44 30.06 -13.63 33.52
C HIS A 44 30.58 -12.22 33.22
N TYR A 45 31.91 -12.08 33.23
CA TYR A 45 32.64 -10.87 32.87
C TYR A 45 33.83 -11.19 31.95
N SER A 46 34.23 -10.18 31.16
CA SER A 46 35.47 -10.17 30.36
C SER A 46 36.53 -9.35 31.12
N SER A 47 36.65 -8.04 30.85
CA SER A 47 37.67 -7.20 31.50
C SER A 47 37.33 -6.70 32.91
N SER A 48 36.05 -6.55 33.24
CA SER A 48 35.58 -5.84 34.45
C SER A 48 35.40 -6.75 35.67
N LYS A 49 36.48 -7.37 36.16
CA LYS A 49 36.44 -8.31 37.29
C LYS A 49 35.84 -7.69 38.55
N GLU A 50 36.32 -6.52 38.96
CA GLU A 50 35.99 -5.87 40.23
C GLU A 50 34.49 -5.53 40.32
N LYS A 51 33.84 -5.27 39.18
CA LYS A 51 32.39 -5.07 39.09
C LYS A 51 31.61 -6.37 39.28
N ALA A 52 32.12 -7.49 38.78
CA ALA A 52 31.50 -8.80 38.96
C ALA A 52 31.67 -9.32 40.39
N ASP A 53 32.87 -9.17 40.96
CA ASP A 53 33.17 -9.53 42.36
C ASP A 53 32.32 -8.70 43.33
N LYS A 54 32.22 -7.37 43.13
CA LYS A 54 31.35 -6.50 43.94
C LYS A 54 29.86 -6.88 43.82
N LEU A 55 29.38 -7.19 42.61
CA LEU A 55 28.01 -7.65 42.41
C LEU A 55 27.76 -9.01 43.10
N ALA A 56 28.73 -9.92 43.06
CA ALA A 56 28.64 -11.21 43.77
C ALA A 56 28.56 -11.01 45.29
N GLN A 57 29.38 -10.12 45.86
CA GLN A 57 29.32 -9.76 47.28
C GLN A 57 27.95 -9.20 47.66
N GLU A 58 27.49 -8.15 46.95
CA GLU A 58 26.23 -7.46 47.24
C GLU A 58 25.00 -8.40 47.16
N LEU A 59 24.98 -9.31 46.17
CA LEU A 59 23.95 -10.33 46.05
C LEU A 59 24.05 -11.41 47.15
N SER A 60 25.27 -11.78 47.58
CA SER A 60 25.47 -12.74 48.67
C SER A 60 25.07 -12.18 50.03
N GLU A 61 25.31 -10.89 50.27
CA GLU A 61 24.84 -10.17 51.46
C GLU A 61 23.31 -10.05 51.50
N THR A 62 22.68 -9.84 50.33
CA THR A 62 21.21 -9.72 50.21
C THR A 62 20.48 -11.07 50.24
N TYR A 63 21.07 -12.11 49.65
CA TYR A 63 20.44 -13.42 49.43
C TYR A 63 21.36 -14.60 49.87
N PRO A 64 21.73 -14.72 51.16
CA PRO A 64 22.76 -15.65 51.64
C PRO A 64 22.44 -17.15 51.50
N SER A 65 21.28 -17.52 50.92
CA SER A 65 20.90 -18.91 50.60
C SER A 65 21.16 -19.30 49.13
N GLN A 66 21.69 -18.38 48.34
CA GLN A 66 21.94 -18.52 46.91
C GLN A 66 23.42 -18.29 46.58
N LEU A 67 23.86 -18.87 45.46
CA LEU A 67 25.22 -18.79 44.97
C LEU A 67 25.33 -17.72 43.89
N PHE A 68 26.27 -16.79 44.07
CA PHE A 68 26.59 -15.74 43.09
C PHE A 68 28.08 -15.85 42.75
N VAL A 69 28.35 -16.33 41.53
CA VAL A 69 29.68 -16.86 41.17
C VAL A 69 30.24 -16.09 39.97
N PRO A 70 31.25 -15.22 40.17
CA PRO A 70 32.01 -14.62 39.07
C PRO A 70 32.63 -15.69 38.17
N VAL A 71 32.53 -15.50 36.85
CA VAL A 71 33.20 -16.37 35.88
C VAL A 71 33.79 -15.54 34.73
N HIS A 72 35.08 -15.75 34.47
CA HIS A 72 35.79 -15.05 33.41
C HIS A 72 35.67 -15.76 32.07
N ALA A 73 35.29 -15.03 31.02
CA ALA A 73 35.64 -15.38 29.65
C ALA A 73 35.78 -14.14 28.76
N ASP A 74 36.64 -14.22 27.76
CA ASP A 74 36.69 -13.26 26.67
C ASP A 74 35.89 -13.83 25.49
N LEU A 75 34.83 -13.12 25.11
CA LEU A 75 33.93 -13.53 24.02
C LEU A 75 34.43 -13.16 22.62
N SER A 76 35.56 -12.44 22.51
CA SER A 76 36.34 -12.39 21.27
C SER A 76 37.17 -13.67 21.06
N GLN A 77 37.51 -14.37 22.16
CA GLN A 77 38.41 -15.51 22.14
C GLN A 77 37.64 -16.84 22.08
N ARG A 78 37.75 -17.51 20.93
CA ARG A 78 37.01 -18.74 20.60
C ARG A 78 37.17 -19.85 21.64
N GLU A 79 38.36 -20.07 22.18
CA GLU A 79 38.58 -21.10 23.22
C GLU A 79 38.05 -20.69 24.60
N SER A 80 38.19 -19.41 24.98
CA SER A 80 37.63 -18.88 26.23
C SER A 80 36.10 -18.98 26.24
N THR A 81 35.48 -18.62 25.11
CA THR A 81 34.04 -18.78 24.85
C THR A 81 33.56 -20.23 24.99
N ARG A 82 34.29 -21.20 24.42
CA ARG A 82 33.96 -22.64 24.55
C ARG A 82 34.09 -23.11 25.99
N ALA A 83 35.11 -22.62 26.70
CA ALA A 83 35.39 -23.02 28.07
C ALA A 83 34.36 -22.47 29.08
N LEU A 84 33.76 -21.30 28.83
CA LEU A 84 32.90 -20.57 29.79
C LEU A 84 31.92 -21.45 30.59
N VAL A 85 31.08 -22.25 29.91
CA VAL A 85 30.05 -23.06 30.58
C VAL A 85 30.67 -24.19 31.41
N SER A 86 31.72 -24.84 30.90
CA SER A 86 32.48 -25.83 31.67
C SER A 86 33.21 -25.22 32.87
N SER A 87 33.83 -24.04 32.71
CA SER A 87 34.57 -23.33 33.76
C SER A 87 33.68 -22.75 34.86
N LEU A 88 32.38 -22.55 34.59
CA LEU A 88 31.38 -22.29 35.63
C LEU A 88 31.00 -23.58 36.37
N LEU A 89 30.65 -24.63 35.62
CA LEU A 89 30.17 -25.90 36.18
C LEU A 89 31.27 -26.73 36.87
N SER A 90 32.55 -26.44 36.64
CA SER A 90 33.69 -27.11 37.29
C SER A 90 34.09 -26.50 38.64
N GLN A 91 33.54 -25.36 39.04
CA GLN A 91 33.84 -24.77 40.35
C GLN A 91 33.13 -25.58 41.45
N ASP A 92 33.83 -25.95 42.52
CA ASP A 92 33.30 -26.86 43.56
C ASP A 92 31.99 -26.37 44.20
N VAL A 93 31.86 -25.04 44.38
CA VAL A 93 30.63 -24.41 44.90
C VAL A 93 29.44 -24.51 43.94
N VAL A 94 29.69 -24.63 42.63
CA VAL A 94 28.65 -24.82 41.61
C VAL A 94 28.39 -26.32 41.41
N SER A 95 29.42 -27.14 41.22
CA SER A 95 29.32 -28.56 40.87
C SER A 95 28.63 -29.40 41.95
N SER A 96 28.75 -28.99 43.22
CA SER A 96 28.07 -29.60 44.37
C SER A 96 26.54 -29.37 44.40
N LYS A 97 26.03 -28.34 43.70
CA LYS A 97 24.60 -27.98 43.65
C LYS A 97 23.99 -28.19 42.25
N HIS A 98 24.77 -27.99 41.19
CA HIS A 98 24.32 -27.91 39.80
C HIS A 98 25.13 -28.77 38.85
N LYS A 99 24.43 -29.48 37.96
CA LYS A 99 25.04 -30.27 36.87
C LYS A 99 24.94 -29.60 35.49
N ALA A 100 24.17 -28.51 35.39
CA ALA A 100 23.92 -27.79 34.15
C ALA A 100 23.40 -26.38 34.41
N VAL A 101 23.68 -25.46 33.49
CA VAL A 101 23.01 -24.15 33.40
C VAL A 101 21.59 -24.37 32.89
N SER A 102 20.60 -23.93 33.65
CA SER A 102 19.17 -24.10 33.31
C SER A 102 18.59 -22.88 32.58
N ILE A 103 19.15 -21.70 32.86
CA ILE A 103 18.74 -20.41 32.26
C ILE A 103 19.99 -19.76 31.66
N LEU A 104 19.94 -19.35 30.39
CA LEU A 104 20.98 -18.56 29.74
C LEU A 104 20.42 -17.21 29.33
N VAL A 105 21.05 -16.12 29.80
CA VAL A 105 20.86 -14.78 29.25
C VAL A 105 22.10 -14.41 28.47
N ALA A 106 22.00 -14.51 27.14
CA ALA A 106 23.00 -14.05 26.18
C ALA A 106 22.86 -12.52 26.02
N ASN A 107 23.41 -11.79 27.00
CA ASN A 107 23.36 -10.33 27.11
C ASN A 107 24.65 -9.63 26.66
N ALA A 108 25.81 -10.30 26.77
CA ALA A 108 27.09 -9.70 26.40
C ALA A 108 27.12 -9.33 24.92
N GLY A 109 27.75 -8.18 24.62
CA GLY A 109 27.91 -7.73 23.25
C GLY A 109 28.84 -6.52 23.14
N LEU A 110 29.42 -6.36 21.97
CA LEU A 110 30.19 -5.18 21.55
C LEU A 110 29.25 -4.22 20.81
N GLY A 111 29.53 -2.92 20.90
CA GLY A 111 28.84 -1.90 20.14
C GLY A 111 29.73 -0.67 19.96
N ARG A 112 30.71 -0.78 19.06
CA ARG A 112 31.37 0.38 18.45
C ARG A 112 30.34 1.12 17.58
N ARG A 113 30.53 2.42 17.42
CA ARG A 113 29.67 3.30 16.61
C ARG A 113 30.50 3.86 15.45
N ILE A 114 30.59 3.07 14.40
CA ILE A 114 31.25 3.44 13.13
C ILE A 114 30.12 3.59 12.11
N ARG A 115 29.90 4.80 11.61
CA ARG A 115 28.69 5.16 10.85
C ARG A 115 28.90 5.21 9.35
N ASP A 116 30.02 5.77 8.91
CA ASP A 116 30.41 5.65 7.51
C ASP A 116 30.78 4.18 7.26
N VAL A 117 30.34 3.65 6.12
CA VAL A 117 30.66 2.28 5.71
C VAL A 117 32.12 2.18 5.27
N ALA A 118 32.71 3.26 4.77
CA ALA A 118 34.12 3.34 4.40
C ALA A 118 35.08 3.32 5.61
N GLU A 119 34.60 3.62 6.82
CA GLU A 119 35.37 3.56 8.06
C GLU A 119 35.32 2.17 8.74
N ILE A 120 34.48 1.25 8.28
CA ILE A 120 34.33 -0.09 8.88
C ILE A 120 35.42 -1.01 8.32
N GLY A 121 36.48 -1.23 9.09
CA GLY A 121 37.50 -2.23 8.78
C GLY A 121 36.96 -3.66 8.86
N GLU A 122 37.59 -4.59 8.13
CA GLU A 122 37.24 -6.02 8.19
C GLU A 122 37.43 -6.59 9.60
N ASP A 123 38.46 -6.16 10.34
CA ASP A 123 38.67 -6.53 11.75
C ASP A 123 37.53 -6.06 12.68
N ASP A 124 36.99 -4.85 12.47
CA ASP A 124 35.83 -4.34 13.22
C ASP A 124 34.56 -5.14 12.91
N TRP A 125 34.38 -5.55 11.65
CA TRP A 125 33.29 -6.43 11.24
C TRP A 125 33.40 -7.82 11.90
N ASP A 126 34.58 -8.45 11.83
CA ASP A 126 34.80 -9.80 12.35
C ASP A 126 34.77 -9.84 13.89
N GLU A 127 35.33 -8.85 14.59
CA GLU A 127 35.20 -8.76 16.06
C GLU A 127 33.72 -8.58 16.46
N MET A 128 32.97 -7.73 15.76
CA MET A 128 31.54 -7.54 16.01
C MET A 128 30.74 -8.83 15.80
N MET A 129 31.03 -9.57 14.72
CA MET A 129 30.35 -10.83 14.41
C MET A 129 30.74 -11.96 15.37
N GLU A 130 32.01 -12.06 15.78
CA GLU A 130 32.48 -13.03 16.76
C GLU A 130 31.81 -12.78 18.12
N VAL A 131 31.86 -11.54 18.64
CA VAL A 131 31.33 -11.20 19.97
C VAL A 131 29.80 -11.23 20.01
N ASN A 132 29.09 -10.60 19.07
CA ASN A 132 27.62 -10.47 19.14
C ASN A 132 26.86 -11.69 18.63
N SER A 133 27.43 -12.48 17.72
CA SER A 133 26.72 -13.59 17.07
C SER A 133 27.32 -14.94 17.43
N ARG A 134 28.60 -15.16 17.10
CA ARG A 134 29.22 -16.48 17.18
C ARG A 134 29.46 -16.94 18.61
N SER A 135 29.87 -16.04 19.50
CA SER A 135 30.08 -16.38 20.91
C SER A 135 28.75 -16.79 21.57
N GLN A 136 27.66 -16.07 21.29
CA GLN A 136 26.33 -16.38 21.82
C GLN A 136 25.81 -17.72 21.29
N PHE A 137 26.08 -18.07 20.02
CA PHE A 137 25.83 -19.41 19.48
C PHE A 137 26.61 -20.50 20.24
N VAL A 138 27.92 -20.30 20.47
CA VAL A 138 28.78 -21.28 21.16
C VAL A 138 28.35 -21.50 22.61
N VAL A 139 28.07 -20.42 23.36
CA VAL A 139 27.58 -20.50 24.74
C VAL A 139 26.20 -21.14 24.80
N THR A 140 25.30 -20.79 23.88
CA THR A 140 23.98 -21.45 23.76
C THR A 140 24.14 -22.95 23.54
N LYS A 141 24.95 -23.35 22.55
CA LYS A 141 25.24 -24.76 22.21
C LYS A 141 25.81 -25.53 23.40
N ALA A 142 26.67 -24.92 24.21
CA ALA A 142 27.23 -25.54 25.41
C ALA A 142 26.17 -25.81 26.50
N CYS A 143 25.20 -24.91 26.68
CA CYS A 143 24.09 -25.10 27.62
C CYS A 143 23.10 -26.21 27.19
N LEU A 144 22.86 -26.39 25.88
CA LEU A 144 21.80 -27.28 25.36
C LEU A 144 21.87 -28.71 25.89
N SER A 145 23.06 -29.30 26.03
CA SER A 145 23.20 -30.69 26.51
C SER A 145 22.61 -30.88 27.91
N GLY A 146 22.81 -29.89 28.79
CA GLY A 146 22.29 -29.90 30.15
C GLY A 146 20.78 -29.63 30.20
N MET A 147 20.30 -28.61 29.48
CA MET A 147 18.88 -28.28 29.40
C MET A 147 18.04 -29.45 28.85
N ARG A 148 18.56 -30.17 27.85
CA ARG A 148 17.96 -31.40 27.30
C ARG A 148 17.87 -32.54 28.32
N GLN A 149 18.92 -32.73 29.13
CA GLN A 149 18.91 -33.74 30.21
C GLN A 149 17.95 -33.37 31.35
N GLN A 150 17.72 -32.08 31.59
CA GLN A 150 16.71 -31.59 32.53
C GLN A 150 15.28 -31.68 31.98
N GLY A 151 15.10 -31.80 30.65
CA GLY A 151 13.80 -31.62 29.99
C GLY A 151 13.24 -30.21 30.16
N TRP A 152 14.10 -29.23 30.46
CA TRP A 152 13.73 -27.86 30.80
C TRP A 152 14.89 -26.93 30.47
N GLY A 153 14.60 -25.81 29.81
CA GLY A 153 15.57 -24.74 29.62
C GLY A 153 14.90 -23.42 29.26
N ARG A 154 15.58 -22.31 29.56
CA ARG A 154 15.20 -20.96 29.11
C ARG A 154 16.42 -20.27 28.55
N ILE A 155 16.37 -19.89 27.27
CA ILE A 155 17.41 -19.10 26.61
C ILE A 155 16.80 -17.76 26.22
N ILE A 156 17.46 -16.67 26.62
CA ILE A 156 17.08 -15.30 26.32
C ILE A 156 18.25 -14.65 25.59
N LEU A 157 18.04 -14.26 24.33
CA LEU A 157 19.02 -13.53 23.54
C LEU A 157 18.71 -12.02 23.62
N VAL A 158 19.69 -11.20 24.01
CA VAL A 158 19.53 -9.74 23.98
C VAL A 158 19.92 -9.24 22.59
N GLY A 159 18.90 -9.07 21.75
CA GLY A 159 18.96 -8.49 20.42
C GLY A 159 19.15 -6.98 20.45
N SER A 160 18.56 -6.30 19.49
CA SER A 160 18.42 -4.84 19.43
C SER A 160 17.40 -4.49 18.36
N ILE A 161 16.76 -3.32 18.42
CA ILE A 161 15.98 -2.79 17.30
C ILE A 161 16.83 -2.65 16.01
N ALA A 162 18.15 -2.49 16.14
CA ALA A 162 19.10 -2.42 15.03
C ALA A 162 19.12 -3.69 14.14
N ALA A 163 18.60 -4.82 14.63
CA ALA A 163 18.42 -6.04 13.83
C ALA A 163 17.50 -5.85 12.60
N ARG A 164 16.74 -4.75 12.54
CA ARG A 164 15.88 -4.37 11.40
C ARG A 164 16.60 -3.52 10.33
N GLY A 165 17.92 -3.32 10.44
CA GLY A 165 18.72 -2.51 9.51
C GLY A 165 18.85 -1.03 9.90
N SER A 166 17.88 -0.48 10.64
CA SER A 166 17.90 0.90 11.13
C SER A 166 18.61 1.04 12.50
N GLY A 167 19.69 1.81 12.61
CA GLY A 167 20.34 2.05 13.92
C GLY A 167 21.51 3.02 13.91
N LEU A 168 21.84 3.56 15.10
CA LEU A 168 22.84 4.62 15.28
C LEU A 168 24.31 4.15 15.19
N ASN A 169 24.56 2.84 15.11
CA ASN A 169 25.86 2.20 15.39
C ASN A 169 26.64 1.73 14.15
N GLY A 170 26.00 1.62 12.98
CA GLY A 170 26.62 1.08 11.76
C GLY A 170 26.06 -0.28 11.31
N CYS A 171 26.32 -0.62 10.04
CA CYS A 171 25.76 -1.83 9.40
C CYS A 171 26.31 -3.14 9.99
N HIS A 172 27.59 -3.19 10.37
CA HIS A 172 28.23 -4.34 11.03
C HIS A 172 27.52 -4.72 12.37
N TYR A 173 27.19 -3.74 13.21
CA TYR A 173 26.41 -3.96 14.42
C TYR A 173 24.98 -4.47 14.09
N ALA A 174 24.31 -3.83 13.14
CA ALA A 174 22.97 -4.23 12.70
C ALA A 174 22.92 -5.67 12.17
N ALA A 175 23.88 -6.05 11.30
CA ALA A 175 24.03 -7.40 10.77
C ALA A 175 24.24 -8.43 11.90
N SER A 176 25.09 -8.13 12.88
CA SER A 176 25.33 -9.03 14.02
C SER A 176 24.06 -9.28 14.87
N LYS A 177 23.25 -8.24 15.10
CA LYS A 177 21.97 -8.38 15.82
C LYS A 177 20.88 -9.01 14.96
N GLY A 178 20.92 -8.86 13.64
CA GLY A 178 20.09 -9.59 12.68
C GLY A 178 20.39 -11.10 12.66
N ALA A 179 21.67 -11.48 12.65
CA ALA A 179 22.12 -12.87 12.75
C ALA A 179 21.69 -13.51 14.09
N LEU A 180 21.89 -12.82 15.21
CA LEU A 180 21.43 -13.26 16.53
C LEU A 180 19.91 -13.45 16.59
N THR A 181 19.14 -12.56 15.96
CA THR A 181 17.67 -12.63 15.89
C THR A 181 17.20 -13.84 15.08
N SER A 182 17.78 -14.04 13.89
CA SER A 182 17.46 -15.17 13.00
C SER A 182 17.81 -16.51 13.64
N MET A 183 18.95 -16.60 14.34
CA MET A 183 19.34 -17.77 15.12
C MET A 183 18.32 -18.07 16.22
N GLY A 184 17.89 -17.07 16.99
CA GLY A 184 16.93 -17.26 18.08
C GLY A 184 15.58 -17.80 17.60
N GLN A 185 15.05 -17.25 16.50
CA GLN A 185 13.78 -17.72 15.89
C GLN A 185 13.86 -19.17 15.41
N ASN A 186 14.97 -19.56 14.79
CA ASN A 186 15.21 -20.93 14.36
C ASN A 186 15.30 -21.90 15.55
N LEU A 187 16.11 -21.57 16.55
CA LEU A 187 16.31 -22.40 17.74
C LEU A 187 15.02 -22.54 18.57
N ALA A 188 14.19 -21.49 18.67
CA ALA A 188 12.91 -21.55 19.37
C ALA A 188 11.99 -22.65 18.82
N THR A 189 11.95 -22.79 17.49
CA THR A 189 11.11 -23.81 16.82
C THR A 189 11.67 -25.22 16.99
N LEU A 190 13.00 -25.37 16.95
CA LEU A 190 13.67 -26.68 17.05
C LEU A 190 13.69 -27.25 18.47
N LEU A 191 13.82 -26.40 19.49
CA LEU A 191 14.09 -26.82 20.87
C LEU A 191 12.83 -26.91 21.76
N ALA A 192 11.72 -26.27 21.36
CA ALA A 192 10.47 -26.33 22.11
C ALA A 192 9.95 -27.76 22.43
N PRO A 193 10.05 -28.77 21.52
CA PRO A 193 9.67 -30.15 21.85
C PRO A 193 10.49 -30.80 22.97
N GLU A 194 11.69 -30.27 23.24
CA GLU A 194 12.65 -30.76 24.24
C GLU A 194 12.46 -30.07 25.61
N GLY A 195 11.46 -29.19 25.76
CA GLY A 195 11.20 -28.42 26.98
C GLY A 195 12.06 -27.15 27.12
N VAL A 196 12.78 -26.76 26.06
CA VAL A 196 13.71 -25.63 26.05
C VAL A 196 13.15 -24.51 25.19
N THR A 197 12.87 -23.35 25.78
CA THR A 197 12.37 -22.18 25.04
C THR A 197 13.51 -21.23 24.68
N VAL A 198 13.43 -20.59 23.51
CA VAL A 198 14.33 -19.52 23.10
C VAL A 198 13.51 -18.27 22.80
N ASN A 199 13.83 -17.17 23.48
CA ASN A 199 13.18 -15.87 23.30
C ASN A 199 14.22 -14.80 22.99
N ILE A 200 13.79 -13.71 22.35
CA ILE A 200 14.63 -12.57 22.00
C ILE A 200 14.02 -11.31 22.61
N VAL A 201 14.80 -10.58 23.40
CA VAL A 201 14.45 -9.24 23.87
C VAL A 201 15.31 -8.25 23.10
N SER A 202 14.71 -7.24 22.48
CA SER A 202 15.40 -6.30 21.58
C SER A 202 15.33 -4.87 22.11
N PRO A 203 16.28 -4.43 22.96
CA PRO A 203 16.30 -3.07 23.47
C PRO A 203 16.53 -2.02 22.37
N ALA A 204 16.06 -0.81 22.68
CA ALA A 204 16.34 0.42 21.94
C ALA A 204 17.42 1.23 22.67
N MET A 205 17.19 2.52 22.93
CA MET A 205 18.13 3.42 23.59
C MET A 205 18.10 3.23 25.11
N ILE A 206 19.03 2.44 25.66
CA ILE A 206 19.10 2.15 27.10
C ILE A 206 20.24 2.94 27.76
N GLY A 207 19.89 3.81 28.71
CA GLY A 207 20.82 4.60 29.51
C GLY A 207 21.61 3.76 30.51
N SER A 208 22.64 4.35 31.11
CA SER A 208 23.52 3.70 32.11
C SER A 208 24.23 2.41 31.63
N THR A 209 24.22 2.14 30.32
CA THR A 209 24.91 1.01 29.67
C THR A 209 26.37 1.31 29.33
N GLY A 210 26.72 2.60 29.20
CA GLY A 210 27.98 3.06 28.61
C GLY A 210 27.96 3.16 27.08
N MET A 211 26.88 2.73 26.41
CA MET A 211 26.74 2.80 24.94
C MET A 211 26.13 4.13 24.46
N ILE A 212 25.49 4.87 25.36
CA ILE A 212 24.82 6.15 25.11
C ILE A 212 25.27 7.11 26.22
N PRO A 213 25.70 8.34 25.92
CA PRO A 213 26.02 9.34 26.93
C PRO A 213 24.76 9.70 27.73
N PRO A 214 24.87 9.99 29.04
CA PRO A 214 23.76 10.56 29.79
C PRO A 214 23.43 11.96 29.24
N PRO A 215 22.17 12.40 29.29
CA PRO A 215 21.82 13.80 29.14
C PRO A 215 22.58 14.68 30.15
N ILE A 216 22.96 15.88 29.71
CA ILE A 216 23.55 16.94 30.53
C ILE A 216 22.44 17.87 31.06
N SER A 217 21.43 18.13 30.23
CA SER A 217 20.19 18.83 30.59
C SER A 217 19.01 17.85 30.68
N GLU A 218 17.98 18.21 31.47
CA GLU A 218 16.69 17.50 31.53
C GLU A 218 15.60 18.18 30.67
N THR A 219 15.91 19.34 30.06
CA THR A 219 14.96 20.19 29.31
C THR A 219 15.53 20.65 27.97
N TRP A 220 14.68 20.67 26.95
CA TRP A 220 14.93 21.18 25.60
C TRP A 220 13.65 21.85 25.07
N ASP A 221 13.80 22.79 24.14
CA ASP A 221 12.68 23.46 23.49
C ASP A 221 12.11 22.63 22.33
N LYS A 222 10.80 22.68 22.09
CA LYS A 222 10.14 21.85 21.06
C LYS A 222 10.63 22.12 19.63
N GLY A 223 11.16 23.32 19.36
CA GLY A 223 11.72 23.72 18.07
C GLY A 223 13.25 23.73 18.02
N CYS A 224 13.97 23.16 18.99
CA CYS A 224 15.43 23.16 18.92
C CYS A 224 15.95 22.28 17.78
N ASP A 225 16.98 22.73 17.05
CA ASP A 225 17.68 21.89 16.07
C ASP A 225 18.30 20.69 16.78
N LEU A 226 17.79 19.49 16.49
CA LEU A 226 18.29 18.24 17.05
C LEU A 226 19.74 17.94 16.60
N GLU A 227 20.21 18.47 15.48
CA GLU A 227 21.60 18.35 15.04
C GLU A 227 22.54 19.39 15.69
N GLU A 228 22.04 20.52 16.20
CA GLU A 228 22.79 21.37 17.13
C GLU A 228 22.78 20.78 18.54
N LEU A 229 21.62 20.39 19.07
CA LEU A 229 21.50 19.74 20.38
C LEU A 229 22.37 18.48 20.47
N LYS A 230 22.51 17.72 19.38
CA LYS A 230 23.38 16.53 19.30
C LYS A 230 24.89 16.84 19.32
N LYS A 231 25.30 18.10 19.10
CA LYS A 231 26.70 18.56 19.27
C LYS A 231 26.96 19.01 20.72
N THR A 232 25.97 19.61 21.38
CA THR A 232 26.09 20.17 22.74
C THR A 232 25.73 19.16 23.83
N ASP A 233 24.63 18.42 23.66
CA ASP A 233 24.14 17.34 24.52
C ASP A 233 23.65 16.14 23.69
N PRO A 234 24.57 15.27 23.21
CA PRO A 234 24.20 14.05 22.47
C PRO A 234 23.39 13.04 23.30
N GLY A 235 23.33 13.17 24.63
CA GLY A 235 22.47 12.34 25.47
C GLY A 235 21.02 12.80 25.39
N LEU A 236 20.79 14.11 25.53
CA LEU A 236 19.46 14.71 25.44
C LEU A 236 18.89 14.67 24.02
N ALA A 237 19.70 14.89 22.97
CA ALA A 237 19.21 14.75 21.59
C ALA A 237 18.71 13.32 21.29
N ILE A 238 19.37 12.30 21.84
CA ILE A 238 18.90 10.90 21.73
C ILE A 238 17.64 10.69 22.60
N ALA A 239 17.55 11.29 23.78
CA ALA A 239 16.36 11.20 24.62
C ALA A 239 15.13 11.87 23.97
N ALA A 240 15.29 13.09 23.45
CA ALA A 240 14.24 13.90 22.82
C ALA A 240 13.67 13.23 21.56
N SER A 241 14.51 12.61 20.74
CA SER A 241 14.11 11.89 19.51
C SER A 241 13.36 10.56 19.76
N ILE A 242 13.21 10.12 21.01
CA ILE A 242 12.38 8.96 21.38
C ILE A 242 10.95 9.47 21.69
N PRO A 243 9.86 8.83 21.22
CA PRO A 243 8.49 9.29 21.47
C PRO A 243 8.02 9.34 22.94
N VAL A 244 8.73 8.70 23.87
CA VAL A 244 8.51 8.83 25.33
C VAL A 244 9.47 9.84 25.99
N HIS A 245 10.23 10.56 25.16
CA HIS A 245 11.21 11.61 25.48
C HIS A 245 12.18 11.29 26.63
N ARG A 246 12.59 10.02 26.73
CA ARG A 246 13.58 9.54 27.71
C ARG A 246 14.33 8.32 27.20
N LEU A 247 15.52 8.09 27.75
CA LEU A 247 16.19 6.80 27.63
C LEU A 247 15.44 5.73 28.43
N GLY A 248 15.47 4.48 27.95
CA GLY A 248 15.05 3.33 28.73
C GLY A 248 16.07 2.97 29.80
N SER A 249 15.63 2.35 30.90
CA SER A 249 16.48 1.88 31.98
C SER A 249 16.89 0.41 31.81
N PRO A 250 18.03 -0.02 32.40
CA PRO A 250 18.38 -1.44 32.51
C PRO A 250 17.32 -2.30 33.21
N ASN A 251 16.51 -1.71 34.09
CA ASN A 251 15.45 -2.40 34.84
C ASN A 251 14.25 -2.74 33.95
N GLU A 252 13.82 -1.85 33.06
CA GLU A 252 12.72 -2.13 32.11
C GLU A 252 13.06 -3.28 31.15
N VAL A 253 14.33 -3.37 30.72
CA VAL A 253 14.83 -4.53 29.95
C VAL A 253 14.80 -5.81 30.79
N CYS A 254 15.14 -5.69 32.07
CA CYS A 254 15.11 -6.82 33.01
C CYS A 254 13.69 -7.32 33.30
N GLU A 255 12.72 -6.43 33.47
CA GLU A 255 11.30 -6.78 33.64
C GLU A 255 10.79 -7.58 32.44
N ALA A 256 11.12 -7.17 31.22
CA ALA A 256 10.81 -7.92 29.99
C ALA A 256 11.46 -9.31 29.91
N ILE A 257 12.56 -9.56 30.64
CA ILE A 257 13.27 -10.85 30.72
C ILE A 257 12.70 -11.74 31.85
N ILE A 258 12.06 -11.17 32.87
CA ILE A 258 11.57 -11.84 34.09
C ILE A 258 10.05 -12.10 34.08
N ILE A 259 9.32 -11.52 33.12
CA ILE A 259 7.96 -11.94 32.75
C ILE A 259 7.91 -13.48 32.60
N ASP A 260 6.85 -14.07 33.13
CA ASP A 260 6.57 -15.52 33.23
C ASP A 260 7.15 -16.28 34.46
N SER A 261 7.79 -15.62 35.42
CA SER A 261 8.34 -16.30 36.64
C SER A 261 7.33 -16.73 37.72
N SER A 262 6.21 -16.01 37.87
CA SER A 262 5.40 -16.03 39.11
C SER A 262 3.89 -15.93 38.92
N GLY A 263 3.40 -16.07 37.68
CA GLY A 263 1.97 -16.23 37.40
C GLY A 263 1.63 -17.70 37.16
N VAL A 264 0.74 -18.30 37.98
CA VAL A 264 0.07 -19.56 37.63
C VAL A 264 -1.12 -19.21 36.74
N PRO A 265 -1.20 -19.70 35.49
CA PRO A 265 -2.32 -19.35 34.61
C PRO A 265 -3.66 -19.90 35.13
N GLY A 266 -4.46 -19.02 35.74
CA GLY A 266 -5.80 -19.33 36.23
C GLY A 266 -5.96 -19.46 37.74
N ASP A 267 -4.98 -19.09 38.56
CA ASP A 267 -5.06 -19.17 40.04
C ASP A 267 -4.85 -17.79 40.69
N PRO A 268 -5.74 -17.31 41.59
CA PRO A 268 -5.64 -16.00 42.24
C PRO A 268 -5.03 -16.08 43.65
N PRO A 269 -4.54 -14.96 44.21
CA PRO A 269 -4.39 -13.65 43.59
C PRO A 269 -3.18 -13.56 42.66
N CYS A 270 -3.34 -12.90 41.52
CA CYS A 270 -2.20 -12.59 40.66
C CYS A 270 -1.27 -11.58 41.36
N ARG A 271 0.02 -11.60 41.01
CA ARG A 271 1.06 -10.81 41.67
C ARG A 271 0.72 -9.31 41.79
N ARG A 272 0.13 -8.71 40.74
CA ARG A 272 -0.33 -7.31 40.73
C ARG A 272 -1.40 -7.00 41.80
N CYS A 273 -2.25 -7.98 42.12
CA CYS A 273 -3.26 -7.84 43.18
C CYS A 273 -2.64 -8.03 44.57
N ILE A 274 -1.67 -8.93 44.74
CA ILE A 274 -0.89 -9.07 45.98
C ILE A 274 -0.15 -7.77 46.29
N GLU A 275 0.64 -7.26 45.34
CA GLU A 275 1.48 -6.06 45.50
C GLU A 275 0.67 -4.78 45.71
N LYS A 276 -0.60 -4.74 45.28
CA LYS A 276 -1.52 -3.61 45.50
C LYS A 276 -2.53 -3.84 46.63
N ASN A 277 -2.45 -4.97 47.34
CA ASN A 277 -3.40 -5.39 48.37
C ASN A 277 -4.88 -5.32 47.91
N GLN A 278 -5.14 -5.77 46.68
CA GLN A 278 -6.45 -5.78 46.03
C GLN A 278 -7.03 -7.20 45.97
N GLU A 279 -8.35 -7.33 46.14
CA GLU A 279 -9.05 -8.60 45.94
C GLU A 279 -8.94 -9.03 44.47
N CYS A 280 -8.55 -10.28 44.24
CA CYS A 280 -8.34 -10.82 42.90
C CYS A 280 -9.50 -11.74 42.52
N THR A 281 -10.59 -11.14 42.05
CA THR A 281 -11.77 -11.85 41.55
C THR A 281 -11.48 -12.52 40.21
N LEU A 282 -11.40 -13.86 40.20
CA LEU A 282 -11.41 -14.63 38.96
C LEU A 282 -12.76 -14.48 38.24
N ALA A 283 -12.76 -13.84 37.07
CA ALA A 283 -13.81 -14.06 36.09
C ALA A 283 -13.76 -15.52 35.61
N THR A 284 -14.87 -16.26 35.73
CA THR A 284 -14.91 -17.69 35.38
C THR A 284 -14.93 -17.89 33.86
N SER A 285 -13.78 -18.23 33.29
CA SER A 285 -13.66 -18.60 31.88
C SER A 285 -14.50 -19.84 31.57
N ARG A 286 -15.35 -19.76 30.53
CA ARG A 286 -16.06 -20.92 29.96
C ARG A 286 -15.29 -21.61 28.83
N ARG A 287 -14.02 -21.25 28.58
CA ARG A 287 -13.18 -21.88 27.53
C ARG A 287 -12.50 -23.14 28.07
N GLY A 288 -12.79 -24.31 27.46
CA GLY A 288 -11.83 -25.42 27.42
C GLY A 288 -11.89 -26.50 28.51
N GLY A 289 -13.07 -27.01 28.88
CA GLY A 289 -13.15 -28.25 29.67
C GLY A 289 -12.47 -29.44 28.97
N ARG A 290 -11.73 -30.29 29.72
CA ARG A 290 -10.99 -31.45 29.17
C ARG A 290 -11.90 -32.39 28.38
N ARG A 291 -11.77 -32.38 27.05
CA ARG A 291 -12.51 -33.27 26.14
C ARG A 291 -11.92 -34.68 26.19
N ILE A 292 -12.39 -35.50 27.15
CA ILE A 292 -12.14 -36.95 27.16
C ILE A 292 -12.64 -37.52 25.83
N LYS A 293 -11.79 -38.28 25.12
CA LYS A 293 -12.21 -38.98 23.90
C LYS A 293 -13.17 -40.11 24.28
N GLY A 294 -14.47 -39.84 24.14
CA GLY A 294 -15.51 -40.84 24.30
C GLY A 294 -15.32 -42.03 23.36
N GLN A 295 -15.73 -43.21 23.81
CA GLN A 295 -15.71 -44.43 23.01
C GLN A 295 -16.59 -44.30 21.77
N ARG A 296 -16.25 -45.04 20.70
CA ARG A 296 -17.17 -45.24 19.57
C ARG A 296 -18.37 -46.07 20.03
N LEU A 297 -19.49 -45.42 20.32
CA LEU A 297 -20.80 -46.07 20.39
C LEU A 297 -21.30 -46.32 18.95
N GLY A 298 -20.82 -47.41 18.35
CA GLY A 298 -21.40 -47.95 17.12
C GLY A 298 -22.62 -48.79 17.48
N TYR A 299 -23.82 -48.35 17.09
CA TYR A 299 -25.06 -49.06 17.38
C TYR A 299 -25.53 -49.84 16.15
N SER A 300 -25.27 -51.15 16.12
CA SER A 300 -25.89 -52.08 15.18
C SER A 300 -26.14 -53.43 15.86
N ARG A 301 -27.12 -54.17 15.36
CA ARG A 301 -27.79 -55.31 16.01
C ARG A 301 -26.90 -56.56 16.16
N SER A 302 -27.26 -57.37 17.16
CA SER A 302 -27.15 -58.85 17.31
C SER A 302 -26.73 -59.65 16.07
N THR A 303 -25.96 -60.74 16.16
CA THR A 303 -26.12 -61.91 17.08
C THR A 303 -24.82 -62.70 17.35
N ASP A 304 -24.74 -63.32 18.53
CA ASP A 304 -24.16 -64.63 18.91
C ASP A 304 -22.70 -65.10 18.62
N ASP A 305 -22.28 -66.01 19.52
CA ASP A 305 -21.28 -67.09 19.42
C ASP A 305 -19.75 -66.87 19.28
N SER A 306 -19.11 -66.77 20.46
CA SER A 306 -18.23 -67.84 21.00
C SER A 306 -16.73 -67.96 20.63
N HIS A 307 -15.96 -68.52 21.59
CA HIS A 307 -14.61 -69.13 21.48
C HIS A 307 -13.42 -68.27 20.95
N GLN A 308 -12.14 -68.57 21.23
CA GLN A 308 -11.47 -69.03 22.47
C GLN A 308 -9.94 -68.79 22.36
N ALA A 309 -9.25 -68.71 23.51
CA ALA A 309 -7.80 -68.97 23.71
C ALA A 309 -6.69 -68.09 23.06
N SER A 310 -5.64 -67.85 23.87
CA SER A 310 -4.26 -67.49 23.49
C SER A 310 -3.39 -68.78 23.47
N PRO A 311 -2.03 -68.79 23.47
CA PRO A 311 -1.01 -67.78 23.13
C PRO A 311 0.12 -68.36 22.19
N SER A 312 1.20 -67.61 21.90
CA SER A 312 2.61 -68.08 22.01
C SER A 312 3.69 -67.09 21.49
N ARG A 313 4.96 -67.43 21.79
CA ARG A 313 6.29 -66.78 21.58
C ARG A 313 7.33 -67.96 21.65
N PRO A 314 8.68 -67.83 21.49
CA PRO A 314 9.55 -66.77 20.94
C PRO A 314 10.74 -67.34 20.05
N ILE A 315 11.87 -66.60 19.94
CA ILE A 315 13.29 -67.01 19.64
C ILE A 315 13.68 -67.13 18.14
N ASN A 316 14.71 -66.53 17.48
CA ASN A 316 15.92 -65.67 17.68
C ASN A 316 17.05 -66.19 16.71
N ARG A 317 18.06 -65.35 16.32
CA ARG A 317 19.34 -65.66 15.57
C ARG A 317 19.22 -65.89 14.03
N MET A 318 20.25 -65.68 13.16
CA MET A 318 21.67 -65.21 13.25
C MET A 318 22.23 -64.68 11.87
N ASN A 319 23.39 -63.99 11.85
CA ASN A 319 24.20 -63.58 10.65
C ASN A 319 25.50 -64.42 10.53
N PRO A 320 26.24 -64.55 9.37
CA PRO A 320 27.27 -63.57 8.88
C PRO A 320 27.55 -63.54 7.32
N VAL A 321 28.76 -63.11 6.87
CA VAL A 321 29.13 -62.56 5.51
C VAL A 321 30.49 -63.11 4.95
N PRO A 322 30.78 -63.11 3.63
CA PRO A 322 31.96 -62.39 3.02
C PRO A 322 31.75 -61.82 1.56
N ALA A 323 32.31 -60.65 1.14
CA ALA A 323 33.57 -60.34 0.36
C ALA A 323 33.61 -60.82 -1.13
N GLN A 324 34.23 -60.22 -2.18
CA GLN A 324 35.26 -59.15 -2.47
C GLN A 324 34.85 -58.26 -3.73
N GLU A 325 35.45 -57.15 -4.24
CA GLU A 325 36.84 -56.60 -4.51
C GLU A 325 37.50 -57.09 -5.85
N PRO A 326 38.51 -56.42 -6.53
CA PRO A 326 39.11 -55.04 -6.45
C PRO A 326 39.59 -54.31 -7.78
N ARG A 327 39.84 -52.97 -7.77
CA ARG A 327 41.05 -52.18 -8.26
C ARG A 327 40.86 -50.73 -8.80
N GLU A 328 41.92 -49.91 -8.63
CA GLU A 328 42.13 -48.44 -8.87
C GLU A 328 43.35 -48.18 -9.83
N PRO A 329 43.96 -46.97 -10.05
CA PRO A 329 43.78 -45.56 -9.56
C PRO A 329 43.66 -44.49 -10.71
N ASP A 330 44.08 -43.21 -10.74
CA ASP A 330 44.96 -42.24 -9.98
C ASP A 330 44.66 -40.78 -10.50
N GLN A 331 45.06 -39.57 -9.98
CA GLN A 331 45.68 -39.10 -8.71
C GLN A 331 45.39 -37.58 -8.38
N HIS A 332 46.40 -36.68 -8.39
CA HIS A 332 46.42 -35.23 -7.99
C HIS A 332 46.56 -34.25 -9.23
N SER A 333 46.62 -32.89 -9.19
CA SER A 333 46.71 -31.84 -8.13
C SER A 333 46.11 -30.43 -8.51
N GLU A 334 45.94 -29.58 -7.49
CA GLU A 334 46.24 -28.11 -7.39
C GLU A 334 45.48 -26.95 -8.09
N TRP A 335 45.62 -25.78 -7.45
CA TRP A 335 45.28 -24.41 -7.91
C TRP A 335 46.49 -23.76 -8.62
N LEU A 336 46.27 -22.85 -9.58
CA LEU A 336 46.58 -21.41 -9.40
C LEU A 336 46.23 -20.51 -10.60
N SER A 337 46.12 -19.23 -10.27
CA SER A 337 45.76 -18.04 -11.04
C SER A 337 46.51 -17.72 -12.36
N SER A 338 45.82 -16.91 -13.19
CA SER A 338 46.29 -15.65 -13.82
C SER A 338 46.43 -15.54 -15.36
N ASN A 339 45.73 -14.51 -15.87
CA ASN A 339 46.16 -13.47 -16.83
C ASN A 339 46.47 -13.73 -18.32
N LEU A 340 45.91 -12.79 -19.12
CA LEU A 340 46.38 -12.21 -20.40
C LEU A 340 46.31 -13.08 -21.68
N GLY A 341 45.74 -12.47 -22.73
CA GLY A 341 45.69 -13.04 -24.08
C GLY A 341 44.61 -12.39 -24.96
N SER A 342 44.84 -11.18 -25.47
CA SER A 342 44.02 -10.60 -26.54
C SER A 342 44.45 -11.12 -27.93
N PRO A 343 43.56 -11.01 -28.92
CA PRO A 343 43.98 -10.54 -30.25
C PRO A 343 43.26 -9.24 -30.66
N LEU A 344 43.80 -8.58 -31.69
CA LEU A 344 43.37 -7.27 -32.19
C LEU A 344 42.45 -7.36 -33.42
N ASP A 345 41.60 -6.35 -33.55
CA ASP A 345 41.14 -5.64 -34.75
C ASP A 345 41.00 -6.37 -36.11
N GLN A 346 39.78 -6.32 -36.65
CA GLN A 346 39.54 -5.86 -38.03
C GLN A 346 38.40 -4.84 -38.03
N GLN A 347 38.56 -3.75 -38.77
CA GLN A 347 37.57 -2.67 -38.89
C GLN A 347 36.84 -2.73 -40.24
N SER A 348 35.54 -2.49 -40.23
CA SER A 348 34.78 -1.92 -41.36
C SER A 348 33.45 -1.33 -40.87
N GLU A 349 33.44 0.00 -40.77
CA GLU A 349 32.43 0.90 -41.36
C GLU A 349 30.95 0.74 -40.96
N ASP A 350 30.55 1.62 -40.03
CA ASP A 350 29.34 2.46 -39.96
C ASP A 350 27.94 1.87 -40.28
N ASP A 351 27.14 1.74 -39.22
CA ASP A 351 25.67 1.92 -39.20
C ASP A 351 25.30 2.51 -37.82
N GLU A 352 24.47 3.54 -37.75
CA GLU A 352 24.19 4.28 -36.48
C GLU A 352 23.21 3.54 -35.55
N GLU A 353 23.58 3.36 -34.26
CA GLU A 353 22.64 2.81 -33.26
C GLU A 353 21.59 3.85 -32.80
N PRO A 354 20.29 3.52 -32.82
CA PRO A 354 19.27 4.33 -32.13
C PRO A 354 19.39 4.19 -30.60
N THR A 355 19.07 5.26 -29.88
CA THR A 355 19.37 5.42 -28.45
C THR A 355 18.81 4.31 -27.54
N GLY A 356 19.67 3.79 -26.65
CA GLY A 356 19.48 2.48 -26.01
C GLY A 356 18.34 2.33 -24.99
N ASP A 357 17.80 3.43 -24.45
CA ASP A 357 16.86 3.35 -23.33
C ASP A 357 15.43 2.96 -23.76
N ALA A 358 14.98 3.34 -24.97
CA ALA A 358 13.69 2.86 -25.50
C ALA A 358 13.67 1.32 -25.67
N VAL A 359 14.81 0.72 -26.01
CA VAL A 359 14.97 -0.73 -26.14
C VAL A 359 15.04 -1.41 -24.76
N ARG A 360 15.66 -0.77 -23.75
CA ARG A 360 15.64 -1.23 -22.36
C ARG A 360 14.22 -1.22 -21.77
N LEU A 361 13.49 -0.12 -21.93
CA LEU A 361 12.14 0.07 -21.42
C LEU A 361 11.19 -1.03 -21.94
N LYS A 362 11.20 -1.24 -23.27
CA LYS A 362 10.40 -2.24 -23.97
C LYS A 362 10.73 -3.68 -23.52
N GLY A 363 11.99 -3.95 -23.19
CA GLY A 363 12.41 -5.22 -22.60
C GLY A 363 11.90 -5.42 -21.17
N HIS A 364 12.15 -4.46 -20.27
CA HIS A 364 11.82 -4.58 -18.85
C HIS A 364 10.31 -4.69 -18.59
N PHE A 365 9.52 -3.85 -19.29
CA PHE A 365 8.07 -3.80 -19.14
C PHE A 365 7.37 -5.08 -19.66
N THR A 366 7.92 -5.74 -20.69
CA THR A 366 7.38 -7.01 -21.21
C THR A 366 7.89 -8.24 -20.45
N SER A 367 9.03 -8.15 -19.76
CA SER A 367 9.59 -9.26 -18.97
C SER A 367 9.07 -9.38 -17.54
N SER A 368 8.40 -8.35 -17.00
CA SER A 368 7.85 -8.38 -15.65
C SER A 368 6.67 -9.36 -15.53
N ASP A 369 6.68 -10.22 -14.52
CA ASP A 369 5.54 -11.06 -14.13
C ASP A 369 4.47 -10.18 -13.44
N LEU A 370 3.24 -10.14 -13.95
CA LEU A 370 2.11 -9.38 -13.37
C LEU A 370 1.24 -10.32 -12.51
N LEU A 371 1.71 -10.62 -11.31
CA LEU A 371 1.20 -11.69 -10.43
C LEU A 371 0.00 -11.28 -9.57
N ASN A 372 -0.13 -9.99 -9.28
CA ASN A 372 -1.14 -9.44 -8.40
C ASN A 372 -1.53 -7.98 -8.77
N PRO A 373 -2.65 -7.46 -8.23
CA PRO A 373 -3.06 -6.06 -8.37
C PRO A 373 -2.01 -5.01 -7.98
N SER A 374 -1.24 -5.19 -6.91
CA SER A 374 -0.25 -4.18 -6.48
C SER A 374 0.93 -4.09 -7.45
N ASP A 375 1.34 -5.19 -8.10
CA ASP A 375 2.38 -5.18 -9.15
C ASP A 375 2.03 -4.22 -10.32
N ALA A 376 0.74 -3.98 -10.56
CA ALA A 376 0.28 -3.05 -11.59
C ALA A 376 0.52 -1.58 -11.20
N LEU A 377 0.46 -1.26 -9.90
CA LEU A 377 0.84 0.04 -9.36
C LEU A 377 2.36 0.23 -9.36
N ASP A 378 3.11 -0.77 -8.88
CA ASP A 378 4.57 -0.73 -8.88
C ASP A 378 5.12 -0.50 -10.30
N LEU A 379 4.53 -1.13 -11.32
CA LEU A 379 4.89 -0.93 -12.73
C LEU A 379 4.51 0.45 -13.30
N LEU A 380 3.56 1.17 -12.70
CA LEU A 380 3.22 2.54 -13.07
C LEU A 380 4.15 3.54 -12.35
N ALA A 381 4.45 3.31 -11.07
CA ALA A 381 5.41 4.12 -10.31
C ALA A 381 6.81 4.11 -10.96
N HIS A 382 7.34 2.93 -11.30
CA HIS A 382 8.63 2.79 -12.01
C HIS A 382 8.65 3.40 -13.43
N VAL A 383 7.50 3.83 -13.97
CA VAL A 383 7.40 4.57 -15.24
C VAL A 383 7.24 6.08 -14.99
N ALA A 384 6.67 6.50 -13.87
CA ALA A 384 6.58 7.89 -13.43
C ALA A 384 7.90 8.43 -12.86
N ASP A 385 8.66 7.60 -12.11
CA ASP A 385 9.93 7.95 -11.46
C ASP A 385 11.12 8.18 -12.43
N MET A 386 10.86 8.42 -13.72
CA MET A 386 11.89 8.62 -14.76
C MET A 386 11.79 9.97 -15.51
N GLU A 387 11.25 11.01 -14.86
CA GLU A 387 11.48 12.39 -15.31
C GLU A 387 12.89 12.90 -14.90
N PRO A 388 13.50 13.84 -15.64
CA PRO A 388 14.87 14.29 -15.36
C PRO A 388 14.96 15.22 -14.13
N GLU A 389 16.01 15.05 -13.32
CA GLU A 389 16.24 15.89 -12.13
C GLU A 389 16.38 17.40 -12.45
N GLY A 390 15.66 18.24 -11.71
CA GLY A 390 15.81 19.69 -11.71
C GLY A 390 15.67 20.26 -10.30
N HIS A 391 16.78 20.67 -9.68
CA HIS A 391 16.76 21.18 -8.31
C HIS A 391 16.06 22.55 -8.19
N ALA A 392 15.18 22.67 -7.20
CA ALA A 392 14.82 23.94 -6.59
C ALA A 392 14.75 23.77 -5.06
N GLN A 393 15.68 24.40 -4.33
CA GLN A 393 15.57 24.53 -2.88
C GLN A 393 14.63 25.69 -2.56
N THR A 394 13.69 25.49 -1.63
CA THR A 394 12.96 26.58 -0.98
C THR A 394 13.23 26.57 0.52
N GLN A 395 13.46 27.77 1.05
CA GLN A 395 13.60 28.05 2.48
C GLN A 395 12.33 28.75 2.93
N ASP A 396 11.58 28.14 3.84
CA ASP A 396 10.44 28.81 4.48
C ASP A 396 10.84 29.35 5.85
N ALA A 397 10.39 30.57 6.15
CA ALA A 397 10.67 31.28 7.40
C ALA A 397 9.42 31.26 8.29
N GLU A 398 9.60 30.99 9.59
CA GLU A 398 8.51 30.93 10.54
C GLU A 398 7.93 32.31 10.88
N GLY A 399 6.61 32.36 11.08
CA GLY A 399 5.85 33.55 11.48
C GLY A 399 4.72 33.17 12.42
N ASP A 400 4.92 33.40 13.71
CA ASP A 400 3.99 33.11 14.80
C ASP A 400 2.77 34.05 14.78
N PRO A 401 1.59 33.63 15.26
CA PRO A 401 1.02 34.39 16.38
C PRO A 401 0.20 33.60 17.42
N GLU A 402 0.34 33.99 18.69
CA GLU A 402 -0.51 33.57 19.81
C GLU A 402 -1.75 34.47 20.07
N ASN A 403 -2.85 33.81 20.45
CA ASN A 403 -3.84 34.20 21.48
C ASN A 403 -4.87 35.35 21.29
N LEU A 404 -5.91 35.26 22.15
CA LEU A 404 -7.08 36.16 22.39
C LEU A 404 -8.27 35.96 21.40
N THR A 405 -9.55 35.93 21.80
CA THR A 405 -10.23 36.30 23.08
C THR A 405 -11.38 35.31 23.45
N ARG A 406 -11.96 35.45 24.65
CA ARG A 406 -13.01 34.58 25.27
C ARG A 406 -14.47 34.98 24.99
N MET A 407 -15.38 34.07 25.42
CA MET A 407 -16.82 34.22 25.75
C MET A 407 -17.82 33.98 24.59
N ALA A 408 -19.03 33.44 24.79
CA ALA A 408 -19.78 33.14 26.03
C ALA A 408 -20.54 31.78 26.00
N ASN A 409 -21.19 31.41 27.11
CA ASN A 409 -21.85 30.12 27.33
C ASN A 409 -23.14 29.89 26.51
N THR A 410 -23.43 28.63 26.20
CA THR A 410 -24.75 28.04 26.53
C THR A 410 -24.61 26.56 26.92
N SER A 411 -25.43 26.08 27.86
CA SER A 411 -25.25 24.76 28.50
C SER A 411 -26.28 23.73 28.04
N GLN A 412 -25.83 22.67 27.34
CA GLN A 412 -26.57 21.43 27.11
C GLN A 412 -25.65 20.21 27.34
N GLY A 413 -26.21 19.00 27.28
CA GLY A 413 -25.61 17.78 27.86
C GLY A 413 -24.19 17.43 27.40
N VAL A 414 -23.35 17.02 28.33
CA VAL A 414 -21.94 16.64 28.07
C VAL A 414 -21.89 15.28 27.37
N CYS A 415 -21.56 15.28 26.08
CA CYS A 415 -21.16 14.08 25.33
C CYS A 415 -19.62 14.04 25.28
N ASP A 416 -18.99 13.02 25.88
CA ASP A 416 -17.52 12.88 25.92
C ASP A 416 -16.97 12.24 24.63
N TYR A 417 -17.20 12.91 23.49
CA TYR A 417 -16.76 12.44 22.17
C TYR A 417 -15.97 13.54 21.45
N PRO A 418 -14.64 13.39 21.26
CA PRO A 418 -13.77 14.47 20.79
C PRO A 418 -14.16 15.19 19.48
N PRO A 419 -14.70 14.53 18.43
CA PRO A 419 -15.20 15.24 17.24
C PRO A 419 -16.37 16.20 17.54
N VAL A 420 -17.19 15.90 18.55
CA VAL A 420 -18.31 16.74 18.99
C VAL A 420 -17.86 17.79 20.00
N THR A 421 -17.02 17.46 20.98
CA THR A 421 -16.54 18.43 21.99
C THR A 421 -15.60 19.49 21.41
N SER A 422 -14.89 19.20 20.31
CA SER A 422 -14.11 20.17 19.54
C SER A 422 -14.95 21.06 18.60
N GLY A 423 -16.27 20.86 18.55
CA GLY A 423 -17.18 21.56 17.64
C GLY A 423 -16.84 21.33 16.16
N ALA A 424 -16.20 20.22 15.83
CA ALA A 424 -15.89 19.83 14.46
C ALA A 424 -17.05 19.06 13.79
N LEU A 425 -17.99 18.55 14.58
CA LEU A 425 -19.18 17.83 14.14
C LEU A 425 -20.31 17.98 15.18
N THR A 426 -21.56 18.17 14.74
CA THR A 426 -22.75 18.13 15.61
C THR A 426 -23.40 16.75 15.61
N LEU A 427 -24.25 16.46 16.60
CA LEU A 427 -24.99 15.18 16.66
C LEU A 427 -25.95 14.99 15.48
N SER A 428 -26.51 16.07 14.94
CA SER A 428 -27.35 16.06 13.73
C SER A 428 -26.57 15.72 12.46
N GLU A 429 -25.38 16.29 12.29
CA GLU A 429 -24.50 15.99 11.16
C GLU A 429 -23.93 14.57 11.28
N ALA A 430 -23.58 14.13 12.48
CA ALA A 430 -23.15 12.76 12.74
C ALA A 430 -24.25 11.74 12.41
N ALA A 431 -25.52 12.02 12.73
CA ALA A 431 -26.66 11.19 12.33
C ALA A 431 -26.83 11.12 10.80
N PHE A 432 -26.78 12.27 10.12
CA PHE A 432 -26.82 12.36 8.66
C PHE A 432 -25.68 11.57 7.99
N LEU A 433 -24.45 11.65 8.52
CA LEU A 433 -23.29 10.92 7.99
C LEU A 433 -23.39 9.40 8.20
N ILE A 434 -24.03 8.94 9.28
CA ILE A 434 -24.30 7.51 9.52
C ILE A 434 -25.34 6.98 8.51
N GLU A 435 -26.40 7.74 8.23
CA GLU A 435 -27.39 7.41 7.20
C GLU A 435 -26.77 7.46 5.78
N HIS A 436 -25.94 8.47 5.50
CA HIS A 436 -25.18 8.58 4.25
C HIS A 436 -24.22 7.39 4.03
N TYR A 437 -23.56 6.93 5.11
CA TYR A 437 -22.72 5.73 5.07
C TYR A 437 -23.53 4.47 4.75
N HIS A 438 -24.69 4.29 5.40
CA HIS A 438 -25.58 3.16 5.16
C HIS A 438 -25.99 3.06 3.68
N ASP A 439 -26.49 4.16 3.11
CA ASP A 439 -27.07 4.13 1.76
C ASP A 439 -26.02 4.00 0.65
N ASN A 440 -24.80 4.51 0.86
CA ASN A 440 -23.78 4.61 -0.19
C ASN A 440 -22.57 3.68 -0.01
N PHE A 441 -22.09 3.45 1.21
CA PHE A 441 -20.89 2.64 1.47
C PHE A 441 -21.25 1.22 1.95
N HIS A 442 -22.11 1.08 2.96
CA HIS A 442 -22.44 -0.21 3.59
C HIS A 442 -22.95 -1.25 2.59
N ILE A 443 -23.70 -0.81 1.58
CA ILE A 443 -24.21 -1.62 0.45
C ILE A 443 -23.13 -2.39 -0.32
N PHE A 444 -21.85 -2.01 -0.26
CA PHE A 444 -20.75 -2.72 -0.94
C PHE A 444 -20.00 -3.71 -0.04
N PHE A 445 -20.07 -3.53 1.29
CA PHE A 445 -19.44 -4.43 2.27
C PHE A 445 -20.29 -4.47 3.55
N PRO A 446 -21.42 -5.23 3.55
CA PRO A 446 -22.42 -5.16 4.59
C PRO A 446 -22.00 -5.94 5.84
N ILE A 447 -21.13 -5.34 6.66
CA ILE A 447 -20.55 -5.94 7.85
C ILE A 447 -21.18 -5.45 9.16
N ALA A 448 -21.39 -4.13 9.30
CA ALA A 448 -22.02 -3.53 10.48
C ALA A 448 -23.46 -4.03 10.71
N TYR A 449 -23.90 -4.03 11.97
CA TYR A 449 -25.24 -4.47 12.36
C TYR A 449 -26.28 -3.35 12.20
N SER A 450 -27.52 -3.70 11.83
CA SER A 450 -28.54 -2.72 11.41
C SER A 450 -28.89 -1.65 12.47
N ALA A 451 -28.77 -1.96 13.76
CA ALA A 451 -29.03 -1.01 14.84
C ALA A 451 -27.89 0.02 15.07
N ALA A 452 -26.75 -0.11 14.37
CA ALA A 452 -25.73 0.94 14.32
C ALA A 452 -26.15 2.15 13.45
N PHE A 453 -27.22 1.99 12.67
CA PHE A 453 -27.80 3.04 11.81
C PHE A 453 -29.07 3.67 12.42
N ASP A 454 -29.38 3.38 13.68
CA ASP A 454 -30.49 4.01 14.42
C ASP A 454 -30.08 5.41 14.89
N SER A 455 -30.34 6.42 14.05
CA SER A 455 -30.02 7.83 14.31
C SER A 455 -30.69 8.38 15.58
N SER A 456 -31.76 7.75 16.08
CA SER A 456 -32.39 8.13 17.36
C SER A 456 -31.56 7.76 18.60
N ARG A 457 -30.59 6.85 18.44
CA ARG A 457 -29.76 6.30 19.55
C ARG A 457 -28.28 6.68 19.45
N ILE A 458 -27.94 7.69 18.65
CA ILE A 458 -26.55 8.06 18.34
C ILE A 458 -25.65 8.28 19.57
N LEU A 459 -26.17 8.85 20.67
CA LEU A 459 -25.41 9.02 21.92
C LEU A 459 -25.06 7.68 22.60
N GLU A 460 -26.01 6.74 22.63
CA GLU A 460 -25.81 5.39 23.17
C GLU A 460 -24.85 4.57 22.29
N LEU A 461 -24.94 4.75 20.96
CA LEU A 461 -24.03 4.11 20.00
C LEU A 461 -22.59 4.63 20.11
N ILE A 462 -22.40 5.94 20.33
CA ILE A 462 -21.09 6.55 20.59
C ILE A 462 -20.49 6.04 21.91
N GLU A 463 -21.30 5.85 22.96
CA GLU A 463 -20.83 5.31 24.25
C GLU A 463 -20.47 3.82 24.17
N HIS A 464 -21.26 3.00 23.47
CA HIS A 464 -21.13 1.53 23.50
C HIS A 464 -20.32 0.92 22.36
N GLU A 465 -20.31 1.49 21.15
CA GLU A 465 -19.48 1.03 20.02
C GLU A 465 -18.71 2.20 19.35
N PRO A 466 -17.92 2.97 20.13
CA PRO A 466 -17.21 4.16 19.61
C PRO A 466 -16.28 3.85 18.43
N TYR A 467 -15.65 2.68 18.42
CA TYR A 467 -14.79 2.21 17.34
C TYR A 467 -15.54 2.16 16.00
N LEU A 468 -16.77 1.62 16.00
CA LEU A 468 -17.58 1.46 14.79
C LEU A 468 -18.10 2.81 14.30
N ILE A 469 -18.63 3.63 15.21
CA ILE A 469 -19.18 4.94 14.85
C ILE A 469 -18.09 5.89 14.37
N THR A 470 -16.91 5.91 15.01
CA THR A 470 -15.78 6.73 14.53
C THR A 470 -15.30 6.27 13.15
N ALA A 471 -15.18 4.96 12.90
CA ALA A 471 -14.78 4.44 11.58
C ALA A 471 -15.80 4.76 10.48
N ILE A 472 -17.10 4.64 10.77
CA ILE A 472 -18.20 5.04 9.87
C ILE A 472 -18.08 6.53 9.52
N LEU A 473 -17.93 7.40 10.53
CA LEU A 473 -17.82 8.85 10.32
C LEU A 473 -16.55 9.23 9.56
N THR A 474 -15.40 8.62 9.86
CA THR A 474 -14.15 8.86 9.12
C THR A 474 -14.29 8.48 7.65
N VAL A 475 -14.95 7.37 7.30
CA VAL A 475 -15.18 6.98 5.89
C VAL A 475 -16.22 7.90 5.23
N ALA A 476 -17.33 8.20 5.90
CA ALA A 476 -18.40 9.04 5.35
C ALA A 476 -17.97 10.49 5.03
N THR A 477 -16.91 10.98 5.68
CA THR A 477 -16.40 12.36 5.54
C THR A 477 -15.13 12.47 4.68
N LYS A 478 -14.59 11.34 4.18
CA LYS A 478 -13.25 11.29 3.55
C LYS A 478 -13.16 12.04 2.23
N ASP A 479 -14.11 11.83 1.33
CA ASP A 479 -14.00 12.20 -0.08
C ASP A 479 -14.77 13.48 -0.45
N ASP A 480 -15.31 14.20 0.55
CA ASP A 480 -16.06 15.45 0.40
C ASP A 480 -15.34 16.59 1.18
N PRO A 481 -14.77 17.59 0.47
CA PRO A 481 -14.05 18.71 1.10
C PRO A 481 -14.85 19.53 2.11
N SER A 482 -16.19 19.57 2.01
CA SER A 482 -17.03 20.30 2.96
C SER A 482 -16.94 19.72 4.38
N TRP A 483 -16.74 18.40 4.49
CA TRP A 483 -16.55 17.71 5.76
C TRP A 483 -15.10 17.67 6.24
N SER A 484 -14.15 18.30 5.55
CA SER A 484 -12.71 18.25 5.86
C SER A 484 -12.37 18.52 7.34
N ARG A 485 -13.07 19.43 8.02
CA ARG A 485 -12.91 19.67 9.47
C ARG A 485 -13.41 18.48 10.32
N ALA A 486 -14.58 17.94 10.00
CA ALA A 486 -15.15 16.77 10.68
C ALA A 486 -14.29 15.51 10.42
N HIS A 487 -13.82 15.33 9.19
CA HIS A 487 -12.92 14.26 8.79
C HIS A 487 -11.64 14.27 9.60
N ASN A 488 -10.92 15.40 9.62
CA ASN A 488 -9.69 15.57 10.42
C ASN A 488 -9.90 15.27 11.92
N ALA A 489 -11.06 15.62 12.48
CA ALA A 489 -11.38 15.32 13.87
C ALA A 489 -11.68 13.82 14.11
N CYS A 490 -12.46 13.19 13.23
CA CYS A 490 -12.76 11.75 13.31
C CYS A 490 -11.52 10.90 13.04
N ALA A 491 -10.70 11.27 12.06
CA ALA A 491 -9.41 10.66 11.72
C ALA A 491 -8.46 10.56 12.91
N ARG A 492 -8.07 11.70 13.50
CA ARG A 492 -7.17 11.75 14.68
C ARG A 492 -7.74 11.01 15.88
N HIS A 493 -9.07 11.05 16.05
CA HIS A 493 -9.74 10.26 17.07
C HIS A 493 -9.65 8.76 16.77
N MET A 494 -9.81 8.34 15.52
CA MET A 494 -9.69 6.94 15.09
C MET A 494 -8.26 6.41 15.22
N GLU A 495 -7.23 7.21 14.90
CA GLU A 495 -5.82 6.84 15.13
C GLU A 495 -5.54 6.64 16.63
N THR A 496 -6.11 7.49 17.49
CA THR A 496 -6.08 7.34 18.95
C THR A 496 -6.82 6.07 19.41
N GLN A 497 -7.99 5.79 18.83
CA GLN A 497 -8.79 4.58 19.10
C GLN A 497 -8.04 3.30 18.69
N ILE A 498 -7.44 3.26 17.49
CA ILE A 498 -6.64 2.14 16.97
C ILE A 498 -5.39 1.93 17.84
N SER A 499 -4.67 3.00 18.17
CA SER A 499 -3.51 2.93 19.07
C SER A 499 -3.89 2.34 20.42
N LYS A 500 -4.95 2.87 21.05
CA LYS A 500 -5.52 2.34 22.29
C LYS A 500 -5.89 0.86 22.14
N LEU A 501 -6.56 0.48 21.06
CA LEU A 501 -6.97 -0.89 20.76
C LEU A 501 -5.78 -1.85 20.61
N ILE A 502 -4.67 -1.42 19.99
CA ILE A 502 -3.44 -2.21 19.86
C ILE A 502 -2.74 -2.39 21.21
N TYR A 503 -2.68 -1.34 22.04
CA TYR A 503 -2.02 -1.40 23.35
C TYR A 503 -2.86 -2.05 24.46
N THR A 504 -4.19 -1.94 24.44
CA THR A 504 -5.08 -2.46 25.49
C THR A 504 -5.86 -3.71 25.11
N GLY A 505 -5.95 -4.05 23.82
CA GLY A 505 -6.68 -5.22 23.32
C GLY A 505 -8.20 -5.08 23.46
N SER A 506 -8.81 -4.14 22.74
CA SER A 506 -10.27 -3.94 22.78
C SER A 506 -11.05 -5.20 22.35
N THR A 507 -12.17 -5.48 23.01
CA THR A 507 -12.95 -6.73 22.85
C THR A 507 -14.40 -6.51 22.43
N THR A 508 -14.79 -5.31 21.99
CA THR A 508 -16.11 -5.10 21.37
C THR A 508 -16.14 -5.66 19.95
N VAL A 509 -17.32 -6.05 19.46
CA VAL A 509 -17.43 -6.62 18.12
C VAL A 509 -17.36 -5.53 17.06
N GLY A 510 -17.91 -4.33 17.35
CA GLY A 510 -17.76 -3.16 16.50
C GLY A 510 -16.31 -2.73 16.28
N ALA A 511 -15.38 -3.06 17.19
CA ALA A 511 -13.94 -2.85 16.97
C ALA A 511 -13.34 -3.74 15.86
N VAL A 512 -13.89 -4.94 15.63
CA VAL A 512 -13.50 -5.80 14.48
C VAL A 512 -14.10 -5.25 13.19
N GLU A 513 -15.36 -4.82 13.24
CA GLU A 513 -16.07 -4.24 12.10
C GLU A 513 -15.42 -2.93 11.63
N ALA A 514 -15.07 -2.05 12.56
CA ALA A 514 -14.36 -0.79 12.31
C ALA A 514 -13.05 -0.99 11.52
N LEU A 515 -12.20 -1.93 11.95
CA LEU A 515 -10.92 -2.21 11.29
C LEU A 515 -11.10 -2.76 9.88
N LEU A 516 -12.14 -3.56 9.65
CA LEU A 516 -12.44 -4.11 8.32
C LEU A 516 -13.06 -3.05 7.39
N ILE A 517 -13.88 -2.13 7.92
CA ILE A 517 -14.37 -0.96 7.18
C ILE A 517 -13.19 -0.07 6.77
N LEU A 518 -12.30 0.28 7.69
CA LEU A 518 -11.13 1.11 7.38
C LEU A 518 -10.19 0.44 6.36
N ALA A 519 -10.01 -0.89 6.43
CA ALA A 519 -9.20 -1.63 5.46
C ALA A 519 -9.77 -1.66 4.02
N GLU A 520 -11.04 -1.33 3.81
CA GLU A 520 -11.69 -1.31 2.49
C GLU A 520 -11.75 0.10 1.87
N TRP A 521 -11.75 1.17 2.68
CA TRP A 521 -11.92 2.56 2.21
C TRP A 521 -10.89 3.59 2.71
N ALA A 522 -10.25 3.39 3.87
CA ALA A 522 -9.34 4.36 4.49
C ALA A 522 -8.13 3.67 5.19
N PRO A 523 -7.21 3.03 4.44
CA PRO A 523 -6.14 2.22 5.02
C PRO A 523 -4.83 2.96 5.36
N GLN A 524 -4.66 4.23 4.96
CA GLN A 524 -3.41 4.99 5.17
C GLN A 524 -3.45 5.89 6.43
N PRO A 525 -2.29 6.23 7.03
CA PRO A 525 -2.17 7.30 8.04
C PRO A 525 -2.43 8.68 7.44
N LEU A 526 -3.00 9.61 8.21
CA LEU A 526 -3.62 10.82 7.65
C LEU A 526 -2.74 12.09 7.69
N GLU A 527 -1.45 11.95 7.35
CA GLU A 527 -0.47 13.07 7.32
C GLU A 527 0.17 13.33 5.94
N GLU A 528 0.03 12.43 4.96
CA GLU A 528 0.62 12.60 3.61
C GLU A 528 -0.45 12.92 2.55
N ASN A 529 -0.30 14.05 1.84
CA ASN A 529 -1.07 14.36 0.62
C ASN A 529 -0.58 13.49 -0.56
N LEU A 530 -0.88 12.19 -0.50
CA LEU A 530 -0.41 11.22 -1.50
C LEU A 530 -1.44 10.90 -2.58
N MET A 531 -0.93 10.79 -3.80
CA MET A 531 -1.66 10.21 -4.93
C MET A 531 -2.05 8.77 -4.61
N ILE A 532 -3.32 8.43 -4.86
CA ILE A 532 -3.78 7.03 -4.78
C ILE A 532 -3.05 6.23 -5.86
N GLY A 533 -2.31 5.20 -5.45
CA GLY A 533 -1.55 4.34 -6.35
C GLY A 533 -0.09 4.09 -5.95
N CYS A 534 0.37 4.53 -4.77
CA CYS A 534 1.76 4.32 -4.33
C CYS A 534 2.00 2.99 -3.57
N GLY A 535 1.05 2.05 -3.61
CA GLY A 535 1.17 0.70 -2.99
C GLY A 535 1.14 0.69 -1.44
N LYS A 536 1.26 1.83 -0.78
CA LYS A 536 1.15 2.01 0.68
C LYS A 536 -0.24 1.59 1.21
N GLU A 537 -1.28 1.81 0.42
CA GLU A 537 -2.69 1.52 0.71
C GLU A 537 -2.92 0.05 1.03
N ASP A 538 -2.34 -0.85 0.22
CA ASP A 538 -2.48 -2.29 0.39
C ASP A 538 -1.78 -2.77 1.67
N GLN A 539 -0.61 -2.21 1.99
CA GLN A 539 0.12 -2.52 3.22
C GLN A 539 -0.65 -2.09 4.47
N GLY A 540 -1.27 -0.90 4.43
CA GLY A 540 -2.18 -0.43 5.48
C GLY A 540 -3.43 -1.32 5.62
N SER A 541 -4.05 -1.68 4.50
CA SER A 541 -5.20 -2.61 4.46
C SER A 541 -4.85 -3.94 5.13
N TRP A 542 -3.67 -4.47 4.82
CA TRP A 542 -3.17 -5.74 5.37
C TRP A 542 -2.92 -5.63 6.87
N MET A 543 -2.28 -4.53 7.33
CA MET A 543 -2.09 -4.29 8.76
C MET A 543 -3.42 -4.28 9.53
N LEU A 544 -4.42 -3.53 9.05
CA LEU A 544 -5.73 -3.40 9.68
C LEU A 544 -6.48 -4.73 9.74
N VAL A 545 -6.56 -5.46 8.62
CA VAL A 545 -7.15 -6.82 8.56
C VAL A 545 -6.43 -7.77 9.51
N GLY A 546 -5.10 -7.70 9.60
CA GLY A 546 -4.32 -8.51 10.52
C GLY A 546 -4.62 -8.22 11.99
N VAL A 547 -4.91 -6.97 12.36
CA VAL A 547 -5.37 -6.64 13.72
C VAL A 547 -6.80 -7.16 13.93
N ALA A 548 -7.71 -6.96 12.97
CA ALA A 548 -9.10 -7.44 13.03
C ALA A 548 -9.19 -8.95 13.27
N ILE A 549 -8.42 -9.76 12.54
CA ILE A 549 -8.35 -11.22 12.70
C ILE A 549 -7.90 -11.61 14.12
N ARG A 550 -6.89 -10.92 14.67
CA ARG A 550 -6.38 -11.18 16.03
C ARG A 550 -7.44 -10.87 17.07
N LEU A 551 -8.18 -9.77 16.92
CA LEU A 551 -9.31 -9.44 17.80
C LEU A 551 -10.47 -10.44 17.68
N ALA A 552 -10.82 -10.87 16.47
CA ALA A 552 -11.87 -11.86 16.23
C ALA A 552 -11.59 -13.20 16.94
N TYR A 553 -10.34 -13.70 16.86
CA TYR A 553 -9.92 -14.89 17.62
C TYR A 553 -9.85 -14.63 19.13
N LEU A 554 -9.41 -13.44 19.58
CA LEU A 554 -9.45 -13.09 21.01
C LEU A 554 -10.87 -13.12 21.56
N GLN A 555 -11.87 -12.74 20.77
CA GLN A 555 -13.30 -12.76 21.11
C GLN A 555 -13.97 -14.15 20.93
N ASN A 556 -13.29 -15.16 20.36
CA ASN A 556 -13.88 -16.43 19.91
C ASN A 556 -15.08 -16.23 18.94
N LEU A 557 -15.00 -15.32 17.98
CA LEU A 557 -16.13 -15.11 17.04
C LEU A 557 -16.49 -16.40 16.25
N GLU A 558 -15.55 -17.33 16.09
CA GLU A 558 -15.77 -18.66 15.49
C GLU A 558 -16.56 -19.64 16.38
N GLN A 559 -16.91 -19.26 17.61
CA GLN A 559 -17.69 -20.09 18.55
C GLN A 559 -19.03 -19.45 18.97
N THR A 560 -19.27 -18.17 18.65
CA THR A 560 -20.47 -17.43 19.09
C THR A 560 -21.65 -17.51 18.14
N GLY A 561 -21.52 -18.19 17.00
CA GLY A 561 -22.54 -18.24 15.94
C GLY A 561 -22.60 -16.97 15.07
N LEU A 562 -21.68 -16.02 15.27
CA LEU A 562 -21.56 -14.79 14.48
C LEU A 562 -20.84 -15.03 13.14
N VAL A 563 -21.30 -16.03 12.38
CA VAL A 563 -20.64 -16.56 11.18
C VAL A 563 -20.25 -15.46 10.20
N GLN A 564 -21.20 -14.57 9.84
CA GLN A 564 -20.98 -13.41 8.96
C GLN A 564 -19.68 -12.63 9.25
N ARG A 565 -19.37 -12.39 10.53
CA ARG A 565 -18.21 -11.57 10.94
C ARG A 565 -16.88 -12.33 10.79
N VAL A 566 -16.89 -13.64 11.03
CA VAL A 566 -15.73 -14.52 10.81
C VAL A 566 -15.46 -14.70 9.32
N GLU A 567 -16.51 -14.89 8.53
CA GLU A 567 -16.42 -14.97 7.07
C GLU A 567 -15.97 -13.64 6.46
N ALA A 568 -16.39 -12.49 7.01
CA ALA A 568 -15.90 -11.18 6.59
C ALA A 568 -14.40 -11.00 6.88
N CYS A 569 -13.90 -11.42 8.05
CA CYS A 569 -12.46 -11.48 8.32
C CYS A 569 -11.72 -12.35 7.29
N TYR A 570 -12.27 -13.51 6.92
CA TYR A 570 -11.70 -14.37 5.87
C TYR A 570 -11.73 -13.70 4.49
N MET A 571 -12.83 -13.03 4.14
CA MET A 571 -12.98 -12.37 2.83
C MET A 571 -11.94 -11.27 2.64
N SER A 572 -11.77 -10.36 3.60
CA SER A 572 -10.77 -9.30 3.51
C SER A 572 -9.33 -9.84 3.63
N ASP A 573 -9.07 -10.87 4.45
CA ASP A 573 -7.76 -11.58 4.50
C ASP A 573 -7.34 -12.10 3.12
N ARG A 574 -8.26 -12.76 2.41
CA ARG A 574 -8.01 -13.34 1.09
C ARG A 574 -7.89 -12.25 0.03
N GLN A 575 -8.80 -11.27 0.00
CA GLN A 575 -8.78 -10.21 -1.00
C GLN A 575 -7.53 -9.33 -0.90
N VAL A 576 -7.12 -8.93 0.31
CA VAL A 576 -5.92 -8.10 0.52
C VAL A 576 -4.63 -8.91 0.37
N SER A 577 -4.57 -10.16 0.84
CA SER A 577 -3.36 -10.99 0.67
C SER A 577 -3.13 -11.38 -0.80
N ILE A 578 -4.19 -11.57 -1.60
CA ILE A 578 -4.07 -11.75 -3.06
C ILE A 578 -3.64 -10.45 -3.73
N ARG A 579 -4.14 -9.27 -3.29
CA ARG A 579 -3.68 -7.95 -3.76
C ARG A 579 -2.15 -7.80 -3.62
N LEU A 580 -1.57 -8.17 -2.48
CA LEU A 580 -0.13 -8.05 -2.16
C LEU A 580 0.75 -9.28 -2.49
N GLY A 581 0.19 -10.37 -3.01
CA GLY A 581 0.91 -11.66 -3.17
C GLY A 581 1.50 -12.22 -1.85
N LYS A 582 0.80 -12.09 -0.72
CA LYS A 582 1.23 -12.58 0.60
C LYS A 582 0.48 -13.84 1.03
N GLY A 583 1.08 -14.59 1.97
CA GLY A 583 0.45 -15.73 2.61
C GLY A 583 -0.66 -15.33 3.59
N PHE A 584 -1.75 -16.09 3.56
CA PHE A 584 -2.99 -15.85 4.32
C PHE A 584 -2.85 -16.08 5.83
N TRP A 585 -3.60 -15.32 6.64
CA TRP A 585 -3.65 -15.49 8.11
C TRP A 585 -4.88 -16.25 8.59
N SER A 586 -6.02 -16.11 7.93
CA SER A 586 -7.26 -16.82 8.27
C SER A 586 -7.29 -18.21 7.63
N ARG A 587 -8.04 -19.15 8.22
CA ARG A 587 -8.21 -20.51 7.63
C ARG A 587 -9.48 -20.68 6.80
N GLY A 588 -10.42 -19.74 6.90
CA GLY A 588 -11.67 -19.75 6.17
C GLY A 588 -12.65 -20.87 6.55
N PRO A 589 -13.79 -20.94 5.86
CA PRO A 589 -14.74 -22.03 6.00
C PRO A 589 -14.14 -23.31 5.41
N GLY A 590 -14.26 -24.43 6.12
CA GLY A 590 -13.75 -25.72 5.64
C GLY A 590 -14.54 -26.22 4.41
N PRO A 591 -13.96 -27.05 3.52
CA PRO A 591 -14.62 -27.51 2.28
C PRO A 591 -15.94 -28.27 2.44
N SER A 592 -16.35 -28.59 3.67
CA SER A 592 -17.65 -29.20 4.01
C SER A 592 -18.71 -28.19 4.47
N VAL A 593 -18.39 -26.90 4.56
CA VAL A 593 -19.24 -25.85 5.14
C VAL A 593 -19.90 -25.04 4.02
N ASN A 594 -21.07 -25.49 3.57
CA ASN A 594 -21.86 -24.81 2.54
C ASN A 594 -22.76 -23.73 3.19
N LEU A 595 -22.20 -22.55 3.45
CA LEU A 595 -22.95 -21.39 3.93
C LEU A 595 -23.90 -20.83 2.87
N ARG A 596 -25.03 -20.28 3.30
CA ARG A 596 -26.10 -19.74 2.46
C ARG A 596 -26.56 -18.40 3.02
N ALA A 597 -27.31 -17.63 2.22
CA ALA A 597 -28.03 -16.44 2.67
C ALA A 597 -28.97 -16.70 3.87
N ALA A 598 -29.36 -17.96 4.13
CA ALA A 598 -30.09 -18.39 5.33
C ALA A 598 -29.30 -18.24 6.64
N ASP A 599 -27.97 -18.31 6.58
CA ASP A 599 -27.07 -18.28 7.74
C ASP A 599 -26.69 -16.83 8.14
N PHE A 600 -27.19 -15.82 7.41
CA PHE A 600 -26.93 -14.40 7.63
C PHE A 600 -28.23 -13.59 7.89
N PRO A 601 -29.02 -13.91 8.93
CA PRO A 601 -30.38 -13.36 9.11
C PRO A 601 -30.43 -11.83 9.23
N TYR A 602 -29.41 -11.19 9.82
CA TYR A 602 -29.32 -9.73 9.92
C TYR A 602 -29.16 -9.00 8.57
N LEU A 603 -28.72 -9.72 7.53
CA LEU A 603 -28.63 -9.21 6.16
C LEU A 603 -29.84 -9.58 5.31
N GLN A 604 -30.66 -10.55 5.73
CA GLN A 604 -31.93 -10.88 5.06
C GLN A 604 -32.99 -9.79 5.27
N THR A 605 -32.99 -9.16 6.45
CA THR A 605 -33.89 -8.04 6.78
C THR A 605 -33.57 -6.76 6.01
N GLN A 606 -32.38 -6.67 5.41
CA GLN A 606 -31.91 -5.50 4.66
C GLN A 606 -32.08 -5.74 3.16
N LYS A 607 -33.06 -5.06 2.56
CA LYS A 607 -33.39 -5.17 1.12
C LYS A 607 -32.49 -4.27 0.27
N LEU A 608 -32.18 -4.74 -0.94
CA LEU A 608 -31.44 -3.99 -1.95
C LEU A 608 -32.09 -4.19 -3.32
N GLY A 609 -33.03 -3.31 -3.67
CA GLY A 609 -33.93 -3.52 -4.80
C GLY A 609 -34.93 -4.64 -4.50
N ASN A 610 -35.01 -5.64 -5.37
CA ASN A 610 -35.86 -6.83 -5.17
C ASN A 610 -35.19 -7.91 -4.31
N ASP A 611 -33.87 -7.84 -4.15
CA ASP A 611 -33.05 -8.82 -3.42
C ASP A 611 -32.68 -8.31 -2.01
N ASN A 612 -31.76 -9.00 -1.33
CA ASN A 612 -31.30 -8.66 0.03
C ASN A 612 -29.77 -8.79 0.17
N LEU A 613 -29.21 -8.17 1.21
CA LEU A 613 -27.77 -8.13 1.44
C LEU A 613 -27.17 -9.52 1.80
N ALA A 614 -27.98 -10.49 2.25
CA ALA A 614 -27.48 -11.84 2.55
C ALA A 614 -27.15 -12.62 1.27
N LEU A 615 -27.90 -12.42 0.19
CA LEU A 615 -27.59 -12.96 -1.15
C LEU A 615 -26.30 -12.32 -1.70
N LEU A 616 -26.14 -11.02 -1.54
CA LEU A 616 -24.94 -10.27 -1.93
C LEU A 616 -23.69 -10.78 -1.18
N PHE A 617 -23.81 -10.96 0.15
CA PHE A 617 -22.73 -11.48 0.98
C PHE A 617 -22.37 -12.93 0.62
N GLN A 618 -23.35 -13.80 0.36
CA GLN A 618 -23.08 -15.17 -0.13
C GLN A 618 -22.35 -15.14 -1.48
N ALA A 619 -22.79 -14.32 -2.44
CA ALA A 619 -22.16 -14.21 -3.75
C ALA A 619 -20.68 -13.79 -3.66
N HIS A 620 -20.39 -12.77 -2.83
CA HIS A 620 -19.02 -12.31 -2.57
C HIS A 620 -18.19 -13.33 -1.77
N LEU A 621 -18.77 -14.09 -0.84
CA LEU A 621 -18.08 -15.15 -0.11
C LEU A 621 -17.69 -16.30 -1.06
N GLU A 622 -18.64 -16.79 -1.86
CA GLU A 622 -18.38 -17.84 -2.87
C GLU A 622 -17.29 -17.39 -3.84
N ILE A 623 -17.35 -16.17 -4.38
CA ILE A 623 -16.32 -15.73 -5.34
C ILE A 623 -14.95 -15.55 -4.68
N THR A 624 -14.90 -15.17 -3.39
CA THR A 624 -13.63 -15.06 -2.64
C THR A 624 -13.01 -16.44 -2.36
N GLN A 625 -13.84 -17.48 -2.15
CA GLN A 625 -13.35 -18.86 -2.09
C GLN A 625 -12.78 -19.30 -3.45
N LEU A 626 -13.40 -18.92 -4.57
CA LEU A 626 -12.86 -19.20 -5.91
C LEU A 626 -11.53 -18.46 -6.18
N PHE A 627 -11.40 -17.19 -5.75
CA PHE A 627 -10.13 -16.46 -5.74
C PHE A 627 -9.04 -17.21 -4.96
N SER A 628 -9.35 -17.68 -3.74
CA SER A 628 -8.40 -18.44 -2.93
C SER A 628 -7.97 -19.72 -3.65
N ASN A 629 -8.92 -20.53 -4.12
CA ASN A 629 -8.62 -21.79 -4.79
C ASN A 629 -7.77 -21.57 -6.06
N ALA A 630 -8.03 -20.52 -6.83
CA ALA A 630 -7.23 -20.15 -7.99
C ALA A 630 -5.80 -19.74 -7.60
N HIS A 631 -5.65 -18.95 -6.54
CA HIS A 631 -4.34 -18.54 -6.02
C HIS A 631 -3.54 -19.72 -5.45
N ASP A 632 -4.17 -20.57 -4.63
CA ASP A 632 -3.56 -21.75 -4.02
C ASP A 632 -3.11 -22.80 -5.06
N ILE A 633 -3.79 -22.88 -6.22
CA ILE A 633 -3.42 -23.81 -7.32
C ILE A 633 -2.41 -23.20 -8.30
N LEU A 634 -2.60 -21.96 -8.77
CA LEU A 634 -1.78 -21.38 -9.83
C LEU A 634 -0.58 -20.57 -9.30
N TYR A 635 -0.71 -19.92 -8.14
CA TYR A 635 0.22 -18.90 -7.64
C TYR A 635 0.94 -19.25 -6.33
N SER A 636 0.66 -20.41 -5.72
CA SER A 636 1.10 -20.79 -4.36
C SER A 636 2.61 -20.77 -4.09
N SER A 637 3.45 -20.89 -5.12
CA SER A 637 4.88 -20.53 -5.01
C SER A 637 5.49 -20.24 -6.38
N THR A 638 6.61 -19.49 -6.41
CA THR A 638 7.38 -19.26 -7.64
C THR A 638 7.85 -20.56 -8.28
N SER A 639 8.31 -21.53 -7.48
CA SER A 639 8.79 -22.83 -7.99
C SER A 639 7.66 -23.70 -8.54
N HIS A 640 6.46 -23.66 -7.96
CA HIS A 640 5.29 -24.36 -8.52
C HIS A 640 4.79 -23.66 -9.78
N ARG A 641 4.73 -22.32 -9.79
CA ARG A 641 4.39 -21.51 -10.97
C ARG A 641 5.31 -21.82 -12.15
N GLU A 642 6.62 -21.90 -11.94
CA GLU A 642 7.58 -22.30 -12.98
C GLU A 642 7.37 -23.73 -13.49
N GLN A 643 7.07 -24.69 -12.60
CA GLN A 643 6.73 -26.05 -13.00
C GLN A 643 5.48 -26.08 -13.88
N LEU A 644 4.43 -25.35 -13.51
CA LEU A 644 3.21 -25.21 -14.32
C LEU A 644 3.50 -24.54 -15.67
N TYR A 645 4.26 -23.45 -15.71
CA TYR A 645 4.67 -22.77 -16.94
C TYR A 645 5.38 -23.74 -17.92
N ILE A 646 6.28 -24.59 -17.42
CA ILE A 646 7.00 -25.58 -18.22
C ILE A 646 6.08 -26.74 -18.64
N GLY A 647 5.37 -27.36 -17.70
CA GLY A 647 4.60 -28.59 -17.93
C GLY A 647 3.26 -28.38 -18.64
N GLY A 648 2.66 -27.19 -18.56
CA GLY A 648 1.37 -26.88 -19.18
C GLY A 648 0.14 -27.45 -18.46
N GLU A 649 0.30 -28.08 -17.30
CA GLU A 649 -0.81 -28.70 -16.55
C GLU A 649 -1.90 -27.71 -16.12
N TYR A 650 -1.56 -26.41 -16.03
CA TYR A 650 -2.51 -25.34 -15.71
C TYR A 650 -3.69 -25.24 -16.67
N VAL A 651 -3.56 -25.71 -17.92
CA VAL A 651 -4.63 -25.71 -18.93
C VAL A 651 -5.90 -26.38 -18.37
N ARG A 652 -5.72 -27.50 -17.65
CA ARG A 652 -6.81 -28.22 -17.00
C ARG A 652 -7.43 -27.40 -15.86
N TYR A 653 -6.62 -26.78 -15.02
CA TYR A 653 -7.12 -25.98 -13.90
C TYR A 653 -7.92 -24.77 -14.40
N ILE A 654 -7.49 -24.11 -15.48
CA ILE A 654 -8.24 -22.99 -16.10
C ILE A 654 -9.58 -23.47 -16.69
N ASP A 655 -9.64 -24.64 -17.33
CA ASP A 655 -10.90 -25.23 -17.81
C ASP A 655 -11.86 -25.61 -16.67
N ASP A 656 -11.32 -26.22 -15.60
CA ASP A 656 -12.09 -26.57 -14.39
C ASP A 656 -12.64 -25.29 -13.73
N PHE A 657 -11.82 -24.25 -13.54
CA PHE A 657 -12.27 -22.95 -13.00
C PHE A 657 -13.28 -22.24 -13.90
N SER A 658 -13.08 -22.24 -15.22
CA SER A 658 -14.04 -21.64 -16.17
C SER A 658 -15.42 -22.29 -16.06
N SER A 659 -15.45 -23.60 -15.81
CA SER A 659 -16.67 -24.39 -15.58
C SER A 659 -17.32 -24.13 -14.22
N VAL A 660 -16.58 -23.62 -13.23
CA VAL A 660 -17.12 -23.13 -11.94
C VAL A 660 -17.62 -21.69 -12.08
N LEU A 661 -16.84 -20.79 -12.70
CA LEU A 661 -17.19 -19.39 -12.96
C LEU A 661 -18.49 -19.24 -13.76
N ARG A 662 -18.69 -20.05 -14.80
CA ARG A 662 -19.94 -20.05 -15.57
C ARG A 662 -21.16 -20.42 -14.71
N ARG A 663 -21.01 -21.35 -13.76
CA ARG A 663 -22.07 -21.69 -12.78
C ARG A 663 -22.31 -20.56 -11.80
N TRP A 664 -21.27 -19.91 -11.28
CA TRP A 664 -21.41 -18.73 -10.42
C TRP A 664 -22.15 -17.59 -11.14
N LYS A 665 -21.80 -17.29 -12.41
CA LYS A 665 -22.49 -16.24 -13.20
C LYS A 665 -23.96 -16.58 -13.48
N LEU A 666 -24.30 -17.85 -13.66
CA LEU A 666 -25.69 -18.31 -13.80
C LEU A 666 -26.49 -18.17 -12.49
N SER A 667 -25.89 -18.48 -11.34
CA SER A 667 -26.54 -18.32 -10.02
C SER A 667 -26.73 -16.85 -9.62
N TRP A 668 -25.73 -16.01 -9.85
CA TRP A 668 -25.63 -14.68 -9.21
C TRP A 668 -25.79 -13.50 -10.18
N GLY A 669 -25.41 -13.65 -11.45
CA GLY A 669 -25.52 -12.58 -12.45
C GLY A 669 -26.97 -12.21 -12.83
N GLY A 670 -27.92 -13.11 -12.55
CA GLY A 670 -29.35 -12.89 -12.76
C GLY A 670 -30.02 -11.96 -11.72
N LEU A 671 -29.37 -11.69 -10.57
CA LEU A 671 -30.00 -10.94 -9.48
C LEU A 671 -30.25 -9.45 -9.81
N SER A 672 -31.23 -8.87 -9.13
CA SER A 672 -31.87 -7.57 -9.38
C SER A 672 -31.40 -6.50 -8.39
N PHE A 673 -30.12 -6.54 -8.00
CA PHE A 673 -29.48 -5.48 -7.22
C PHE A 673 -29.44 -4.14 -7.99
N ILE A 674 -29.29 -3.04 -7.24
CA ILE A 674 -29.10 -1.69 -7.82
C ILE A 674 -27.83 -1.64 -8.71
N PRO A 675 -27.79 -0.80 -9.78
CA PRO A 675 -26.73 -0.86 -10.80
C PRO A 675 -25.31 -0.84 -10.25
N ARG A 676 -24.99 0.07 -9.31
CA ARG A 676 -23.66 0.18 -8.69
C ARG A 676 -23.20 -1.09 -7.96
N VAL A 677 -24.11 -1.79 -7.28
CA VAL A 677 -23.79 -3.06 -6.58
C VAL A 677 -23.83 -4.26 -7.52
N LYS A 678 -24.64 -4.22 -8.57
CA LYS A 678 -24.54 -5.22 -9.64
C LYS A 678 -23.19 -5.11 -10.36
N ALA A 679 -22.68 -3.89 -10.57
CA ALA A 679 -21.37 -3.63 -11.14
C ALA A 679 -20.24 -4.15 -10.22
N SER A 680 -20.28 -3.93 -8.90
CA SER A 680 -19.24 -4.45 -8.00
C SER A 680 -19.12 -5.98 -8.04
N LEU A 681 -20.24 -6.71 -8.12
CA LEU A 681 -20.25 -8.16 -8.33
C LEU A 681 -19.66 -8.57 -9.69
N MET A 682 -20.00 -7.86 -10.77
CA MET A 682 -19.48 -8.17 -12.11
C MET A 682 -17.99 -7.82 -12.25
N LEU A 683 -17.52 -6.72 -11.64
CA LEU A 683 -16.10 -6.39 -11.53
C LEU A 683 -15.31 -7.47 -10.77
N SER A 684 -15.84 -7.99 -9.65
CA SER A 684 -15.22 -9.14 -8.96
C SER A 684 -15.16 -10.39 -9.85
N TYR A 685 -16.20 -10.63 -10.65
CA TYR A 685 -16.29 -11.77 -11.56
C TYR A 685 -15.31 -11.68 -12.74
N ASP A 686 -15.31 -10.56 -13.45
CA ASP A 686 -14.43 -10.38 -14.60
C ASP A 686 -12.97 -10.19 -14.16
N PHE A 687 -12.70 -9.64 -12.97
CA PHE A 687 -11.35 -9.67 -12.40
C PHE A 687 -10.88 -11.09 -12.08
N LEU A 688 -11.73 -11.98 -11.54
CA LEU A 688 -11.36 -13.39 -11.35
C LEU A 688 -11.12 -14.12 -12.68
N ARG A 689 -11.98 -13.84 -13.67
CA ARG A 689 -11.88 -14.38 -15.03
C ARG A 689 -10.58 -13.93 -15.71
N LEU A 690 -10.22 -12.66 -15.58
CA LEU A 690 -8.93 -12.10 -16.01
C LEU A 690 -7.77 -12.77 -15.27
N TYR A 691 -7.76 -12.78 -13.94
CA TYR A 691 -6.68 -13.29 -13.10
C TYR A 691 -6.29 -14.73 -13.45
N ILE A 692 -7.28 -15.62 -13.57
CA ILE A 692 -7.05 -17.03 -13.91
C ILE A 692 -6.50 -17.20 -15.34
N ASN A 693 -7.01 -16.44 -16.31
CA ASN A 693 -6.62 -16.59 -17.72
C ASN A 693 -5.29 -15.88 -18.04
N ALA A 694 -4.95 -14.79 -17.35
CA ALA A 694 -3.67 -14.09 -17.46
C ALA A 694 -2.48 -15.00 -17.11
N PHE A 695 -2.68 -16.04 -16.29
CA PHE A 695 -1.67 -17.07 -16.04
C PHE A 695 -1.16 -17.73 -17.33
N ALA A 696 -2.05 -18.02 -18.28
CA ALA A 696 -1.68 -18.63 -19.56
C ALA A 696 -0.93 -17.66 -20.48
N PHE A 697 -1.26 -16.36 -20.43
CA PHE A 697 -0.50 -15.30 -21.11
C PHE A 697 0.94 -15.24 -20.58
N GLN A 698 1.12 -15.15 -19.26
CA GLN A 698 2.43 -15.04 -18.63
C GLN A 698 3.27 -16.32 -18.78
N ALA A 699 2.64 -17.50 -18.76
CA ALA A 699 3.28 -18.77 -19.07
C ALA A 699 3.86 -18.81 -20.49
N ASN A 700 3.14 -18.25 -21.48
CA ASN A 700 3.63 -18.21 -22.85
C ASN A 700 4.74 -17.19 -23.06
N LEU A 701 4.64 -15.98 -22.47
CA LEU A 701 5.76 -15.04 -22.43
C LEU A 701 7.03 -15.69 -21.88
N ASN A 702 6.94 -16.37 -20.74
CA ASN A 702 8.07 -17.08 -20.13
C ASN A 702 8.65 -18.18 -21.04
N ARG A 703 7.81 -18.95 -21.75
CA ARG A 703 8.26 -19.95 -22.74
C ARG A 703 8.96 -19.32 -23.95
N ILE A 704 8.43 -18.20 -24.47
CA ILE A 704 8.99 -17.49 -25.63
C ILE A 704 10.37 -16.93 -25.27
N VAL A 705 10.47 -16.24 -24.13
CA VAL A 705 11.74 -15.69 -23.60
C VAL A 705 12.77 -16.81 -23.37
N ARG A 706 12.39 -17.93 -22.72
CA ARG A 706 13.30 -19.07 -22.49
C ARG A 706 13.74 -19.80 -23.77
N ARG A 707 13.00 -19.68 -24.88
CA ARG A 707 13.39 -20.23 -26.20
C ARG A 707 14.32 -19.30 -26.98
N SER A 708 14.22 -17.98 -26.79
CA SER A 708 14.98 -17.00 -27.56
C SER A 708 16.38 -16.75 -26.99
N LYS A 709 17.40 -17.48 -27.49
CA LYS A 709 18.81 -17.31 -27.08
C LYS A 709 19.47 -15.98 -27.49
N LYS A 710 18.76 -15.12 -28.23
CA LYS A 710 19.08 -13.69 -28.42
C LYS A 710 17.84 -12.87 -28.05
N ARG A 711 18.01 -11.59 -27.68
CA ARG A 711 16.87 -10.68 -27.48
C ARG A 711 16.06 -10.59 -28.80
N PRO A 712 14.74 -10.84 -28.77
CA PRO A 712 13.91 -10.72 -29.97
C PRO A 712 13.70 -9.23 -30.33
N SER A 713 13.84 -8.89 -31.61
CA SER A 713 13.64 -7.54 -32.16
C SER A 713 12.23 -7.28 -32.70
N GLY A 714 11.33 -8.26 -32.62
CA GLY A 714 9.94 -8.20 -33.09
C GLY A 714 8.90 -8.48 -31.99
N PRO A 715 7.60 -8.47 -32.32
CA PRO A 715 6.54 -8.83 -31.38
C PRO A 715 6.71 -10.27 -30.87
N LEU A 716 6.46 -10.48 -29.57
CA LEU A 716 6.64 -11.78 -28.91
C LEU A 716 5.60 -12.81 -29.37
N PHE A 717 4.38 -12.37 -29.66
CA PHE A 717 3.32 -13.18 -30.26
C PHE A 717 3.16 -12.86 -31.75
N SER A 718 4.03 -13.41 -32.62
CA SER A 718 3.90 -13.27 -34.08
C SER A 718 2.67 -13.99 -34.65
N GLU A 719 2.33 -15.16 -34.10
CA GLU A 719 1.19 -15.98 -34.53
C GLU A 719 0.38 -16.46 -33.30
N LEU A 720 -0.27 -15.54 -32.57
CA LEU A 720 -1.04 -15.91 -31.37
C LEU A 720 -2.04 -17.05 -31.62
N ALA A 721 -2.73 -17.05 -32.77
CA ALA A 721 -3.73 -18.06 -33.12
C ALA A 721 -3.16 -19.49 -33.29
N ALA A 722 -1.83 -19.65 -33.43
CA ALA A 722 -1.16 -20.95 -33.48
C ALA A 722 -0.71 -21.45 -32.09
N ALA A 723 -0.80 -20.63 -31.04
CA ALA A 723 -0.46 -21.03 -29.68
C ALA A 723 -1.56 -21.94 -29.07
N PRO A 724 -1.20 -23.03 -28.37
CA PRO A 724 -2.19 -23.95 -27.78
C PRO A 724 -3.07 -23.27 -26.70
N ASP A 725 -2.56 -22.19 -26.11
CA ASP A 725 -3.20 -21.44 -25.02
C ASP A 725 -3.95 -20.19 -25.52
N ALA A 726 -4.02 -19.95 -26.84
CA ALA A 726 -4.57 -18.72 -27.44
C ALA A 726 -5.97 -18.37 -26.92
N ARG A 727 -6.82 -19.38 -26.71
CA ARG A 727 -8.18 -19.24 -26.14
C ARG A 727 -8.21 -18.52 -24.79
N PHE A 728 -7.24 -18.80 -23.92
CA PHE A 728 -7.15 -18.17 -22.60
C PHE A 728 -6.62 -16.73 -22.71
N ILE A 729 -5.72 -16.47 -23.66
CA ILE A 729 -5.22 -15.11 -23.93
C ILE A 729 -6.37 -14.23 -24.44
N TYR A 730 -7.21 -14.73 -25.36
CA TYR A 730 -8.43 -14.03 -25.77
C TYR A 730 -9.45 -13.86 -24.63
N GLU A 731 -9.68 -14.89 -23.79
CA GLU A 731 -10.60 -14.80 -22.63
C GLU A 731 -10.14 -13.77 -21.58
N SER A 732 -8.83 -13.61 -21.36
CA SER A 732 -8.28 -12.56 -20.49
C SER A 732 -8.37 -11.17 -21.11
N ILE A 733 -8.20 -11.03 -22.42
CA ILE A 733 -8.45 -9.76 -23.13
C ILE A 733 -9.94 -9.37 -23.04
N ASP A 734 -10.87 -10.31 -23.25
CA ASP A 734 -12.31 -10.07 -23.09
C ASP A 734 -12.67 -9.69 -21.64
N ALA A 735 -12.14 -10.41 -20.65
CA ALA A 735 -12.37 -10.12 -19.24
C ALA A 735 -11.86 -8.71 -18.83
N ALA A 736 -10.67 -8.31 -19.30
CA ALA A 736 -10.14 -6.98 -19.03
C ALA A 736 -10.96 -5.86 -19.69
N ASN A 737 -11.45 -6.07 -20.93
CA ASN A 737 -12.38 -5.12 -21.54
C ASN A 737 -13.73 -5.08 -20.81
N SER A 738 -14.25 -6.23 -20.36
CA SER A 738 -15.49 -6.32 -19.58
C SER A 738 -15.43 -5.53 -18.27
N ILE A 739 -14.25 -5.46 -17.62
CA ILE A 739 -14.01 -4.61 -16.44
C ILE A 739 -14.18 -3.13 -16.79
N LEU A 740 -13.49 -2.64 -17.82
CA LEU A 740 -13.56 -1.23 -18.25
C LEU A 740 -14.97 -0.85 -18.74
N CYS A 741 -15.61 -1.72 -19.54
CA CYS A 741 -16.99 -1.51 -19.97
C CYS A 741 -17.98 -1.55 -18.79
N THR A 742 -17.76 -2.38 -17.77
CA THR A 742 -18.62 -2.44 -16.58
C THR A 742 -18.51 -1.16 -15.75
N LEU A 743 -17.31 -0.57 -15.65
CA LEU A 743 -17.12 0.76 -15.06
C LEU A 743 -17.92 1.80 -15.87
N ASN A 744 -17.54 2.01 -17.13
CA ASN A 744 -18.07 3.10 -17.96
C ASN A 744 -19.58 3.00 -18.24
N SER A 745 -20.21 1.83 -18.10
CA SER A 745 -21.64 1.60 -18.41
C SER A 745 -22.56 1.52 -17.19
N PHE A 746 -22.04 1.27 -15.98
CA PHE A 746 -22.87 1.02 -14.78
C PHE A 746 -22.44 1.78 -13.52
N ILE A 747 -21.31 2.48 -13.54
CA ILE A 747 -20.77 3.26 -12.42
C ILE A 747 -20.44 4.66 -12.94
N ASP A 748 -21.06 5.68 -12.36
CA ASP A 748 -20.61 7.06 -12.58
C ASP A 748 -19.24 7.27 -11.90
N PRO A 749 -18.16 7.64 -12.62
CA PRO A 749 -16.84 7.83 -12.03
C PRO A 749 -16.77 8.95 -10.98
N THR A 750 -17.65 9.94 -11.07
CA THR A 750 -17.68 11.13 -10.21
C THR A 750 -18.63 10.93 -9.02
N GLU A 751 -19.79 10.32 -9.27
CA GLU A 751 -20.87 10.19 -8.29
C GLU A 751 -20.95 8.82 -7.60
N ALA A 752 -20.64 7.72 -8.28
CA ALA A 752 -20.80 6.38 -7.71
C ALA A 752 -19.47 5.74 -7.28
N PHE A 753 -18.37 5.99 -7.99
CA PHE A 753 -17.12 5.27 -7.79
C PHE A 753 -16.42 5.58 -6.46
N LYS A 754 -16.50 6.84 -5.99
CA LYS A 754 -15.97 7.30 -4.67
C LYS A 754 -16.47 6.48 -3.48
N TYR A 755 -17.66 5.89 -3.58
CA TYR A 755 -18.27 5.07 -2.53
C TYR A 755 -17.81 3.60 -2.56
N MET A 756 -17.10 3.16 -3.61
CA MET A 756 -16.71 1.76 -3.80
C MET A 756 -15.39 1.43 -3.08
N PRO A 757 -15.28 0.23 -2.45
CA PRO A 757 -14.03 -0.24 -1.84
C PRO A 757 -12.81 -0.18 -2.78
N LEU A 758 -11.65 0.18 -2.24
CA LEU A 758 -10.41 0.47 -2.99
C LEU A 758 -9.99 -0.67 -3.96
N LYS A 759 -10.30 -1.93 -3.62
CA LYS A 759 -10.06 -3.09 -4.50
C LYS A 759 -10.59 -2.92 -5.93
N PHE A 760 -11.69 -2.19 -6.13
CA PHE A 760 -12.27 -2.01 -7.47
C PHE A 760 -11.44 -1.07 -8.35
N TYR A 761 -10.78 -0.05 -7.77
CA TYR A 761 -9.78 0.77 -8.45
C TYR A 761 -8.61 -0.10 -8.93
N LEU A 762 -8.10 -0.96 -8.05
CA LEU A 762 -6.98 -1.87 -8.37
C LEU A 762 -7.34 -2.90 -9.46
N TYR A 763 -8.60 -3.36 -9.54
CA TYR A 763 -9.06 -4.25 -10.61
C TYR A 763 -9.11 -3.54 -11.97
N VAL A 764 -9.55 -2.27 -12.00
CA VAL A 764 -9.54 -1.42 -13.20
C VAL A 764 -8.12 -1.14 -13.67
N ILE A 765 -7.21 -0.79 -12.75
CA ILE A 765 -5.78 -0.55 -13.05
C ILE A 765 -5.10 -1.82 -13.57
N TYR A 766 -5.30 -2.97 -12.91
CA TYR A 766 -4.76 -4.25 -13.39
C TYR A 766 -5.30 -4.62 -14.78
N ALA A 767 -6.58 -4.37 -15.07
CA ALA A 767 -7.16 -4.58 -16.40
C ALA A 767 -6.50 -3.69 -17.47
N ALA A 768 -6.32 -2.40 -17.19
CA ALA A 768 -5.64 -1.46 -18.10
C ALA A 768 -4.18 -1.85 -18.34
N VAL A 769 -3.42 -2.15 -17.29
CA VAL A 769 -2.01 -2.57 -17.38
C VAL A 769 -1.87 -3.92 -18.09
N PHE A 770 -2.75 -4.88 -17.83
CA PHE A 770 -2.77 -6.16 -18.55
C PHE A 770 -3.03 -5.95 -20.05
N LEU A 771 -4.04 -5.16 -20.41
CA LEU A 771 -4.38 -4.85 -21.80
C LEU A 771 -3.23 -4.13 -22.52
N PHE A 772 -2.57 -3.18 -21.86
CA PHE A 772 -1.39 -2.50 -22.37
C PHE A 772 -0.23 -3.50 -22.59
N LYS A 773 0.04 -4.41 -21.65
CA LYS A 773 1.03 -5.50 -21.81
C LYS A 773 0.66 -6.46 -22.95
N ALA A 774 -0.62 -6.77 -23.15
CA ALA A 774 -1.10 -7.59 -24.27
C ALA A 774 -0.90 -6.92 -25.65
N ILE A 775 -1.07 -5.60 -25.73
CA ILE A 775 -0.71 -4.82 -26.93
C ILE A 775 0.81 -4.88 -27.18
N PHE A 776 1.62 -4.56 -26.17
CA PHE A 776 3.09 -4.49 -26.33
C PHE A 776 3.75 -5.84 -26.63
N ALA A 777 3.16 -6.95 -26.16
CA ALA A 777 3.59 -8.30 -26.51
C ALA A 777 3.19 -8.72 -27.95
N GLY A 778 2.28 -7.99 -28.60
CA GLY A 778 1.71 -8.33 -29.92
C GLY A 778 0.53 -9.31 -29.88
N ALA A 779 -0.04 -9.59 -28.69
CA ALA A 779 -1.19 -10.49 -28.56
C ALA A 779 -2.51 -9.87 -29.07
N ILE A 780 -2.64 -8.54 -29.00
CA ILE A 780 -3.74 -7.78 -29.60
C ILE A 780 -3.25 -7.17 -30.91
N LYS A 781 -3.98 -7.36 -32.02
CA LYS A 781 -3.58 -6.76 -33.31
C LYS A 781 -3.72 -5.24 -33.27
N PRO A 782 -2.91 -4.46 -34.03
CA PRO A 782 -3.03 -3.00 -34.08
C PRO A 782 -4.45 -2.48 -34.42
N SER A 783 -5.22 -3.23 -35.22
CA SER A 783 -6.61 -2.92 -35.56
C SER A 783 -7.59 -3.04 -34.37
N GLU A 784 -7.34 -4.01 -33.48
CA GLU A 784 -8.14 -4.37 -32.30
C GLU A 784 -7.73 -3.53 -31.07
N ALA A 785 -6.45 -3.17 -30.97
CA ALA A 785 -5.86 -2.36 -29.89
C ALA A 785 -6.47 -0.96 -29.76
N ARG A 786 -7.16 -0.46 -30.79
CA ARG A 786 -7.79 0.87 -30.81
C ARG A 786 -8.94 1.00 -29.80
N GLY A 787 -9.83 0.00 -29.73
CA GLY A 787 -10.94 0.00 -28.76
C GLY A 787 -10.45 -0.11 -27.32
N VAL A 788 -9.40 -0.92 -27.11
CA VAL A 788 -8.71 -1.09 -25.83
C VAL A 788 -8.11 0.24 -25.33
N ARG A 789 -7.36 0.92 -26.20
CA ARG A 789 -6.75 2.23 -25.88
C ARG A 789 -7.80 3.29 -25.61
N ARG A 790 -8.89 3.32 -26.39
CA ARG A 790 -10.04 4.19 -26.15
C ARG A 790 -10.65 3.97 -24.75
N ALA A 791 -10.94 2.73 -24.36
CA ALA A 791 -11.52 2.44 -23.04
C ALA A 791 -10.60 2.84 -21.88
N ILE A 792 -9.28 2.61 -22.02
CA ILE A 792 -8.27 3.06 -21.04
C ILE A 792 -8.23 4.59 -20.98
N TYR A 793 -8.27 5.28 -22.12
CA TYR A 793 -8.24 6.74 -22.19
C TYR A 793 -9.52 7.40 -21.64
N GLU A 794 -10.70 6.85 -21.93
CA GLU A 794 -11.98 7.25 -21.33
C GLU A 794 -11.97 7.13 -19.79
N THR A 795 -11.13 6.25 -19.24
CA THR A 795 -10.94 6.05 -17.79
C THR A 795 -9.92 7.04 -17.17
N ILE A 796 -8.96 7.55 -17.94
CA ILE A 796 -7.79 8.32 -17.43
C ILE A 796 -7.86 9.83 -17.78
N SER A 797 -8.45 10.19 -18.93
CA SER A 797 -8.52 11.58 -19.42
C SER A 797 -9.58 12.53 -18.79
N PRO A 798 -10.46 12.18 -17.83
CA PRO A 798 -11.44 13.14 -17.31
C PRO A 798 -10.86 14.47 -16.84
N ASN A 799 -9.71 14.48 -16.16
CA ASN A 799 -9.22 15.64 -15.39
C ASN A 799 -9.22 16.98 -16.17
N TYR A 800 -8.64 17.07 -17.38
CA TYR A 800 -8.53 18.35 -18.09
C TYR A 800 -9.85 18.81 -18.75
N LEU A 801 -10.54 17.88 -19.41
CA LEU A 801 -11.82 18.15 -20.08
C LEU A 801 -12.96 18.42 -19.08
N GLN A 802 -12.92 17.79 -17.89
CA GLN A 802 -13.86 18.03 -16.81
C GLN A 802 -13.58 19.36 -16.11
N GLN A 803 -12.33 19.67 -15.74
CA GLN A 803 -11.95 20.95 -15.13
C GLN A 803 -12.35 22.18 -15.98
N THR A 804 -12.27 22.07 -17.31
CA THR A 804 -12.67 23.13 -18.25
C THR A 804 -14.16 23.10 -18.62
N GLY A 805 -14.98 22.25 -17.98
CA GLY A 805 -16.42 22.13 -18.23
C GLY A 805 -16.76 21.76 -19.68
N ARG A 806 -15.82 21.10 -20.39
CA ARG A 806 -15.83 20.84 -21.85
C ARG A 806 -16.08 22.07 -22.73
N SER A 807 -15.84 23.27 -22.22
CA SER A 807 -16.24 24.53 -22.87
C SER A 807 -15.53 24.75 -24.22
N THR A 808 -14.22 24.54 -24.28
CA THR A 808 -13.40 24.68 -25.50
C THR A 808 -13.65 23.59 -26.55
N TYR A 809 -14.08 22.39 -26.13
CA TYR A 809 -14.52 21.32 -27.01
C TYR A 809 -15.88 21.68 -27.63
N ARG A 810 -16.85 22.09 -26.82
CA ARG A 810 -18.24 22.38 -27.27
C ARG A 810 -18.32 23.48 -28.32
N VAL A 811 -17.55 24.55 -28.20
CA VAL A 811 -17.55 25.61 -29.23
C VAL A 811 -17.03 25.09 -30.56
N LEU A 812 -15.94 24.31 -30.55
CA LEU A 812 -15.37 23.76 -31.77
C LEU A 812 -16.26 22.67 -32.41
N ASP A 813 -16.99 21.91 -31.58
CA ASP A 813 -18.01 20.95 -32.02
C ASP A 813 -19.24 21.64 -32.65
N LEU A 814 -19.63 22.82 -32.16
CA LEU A 814 -20.68 23.64 -32.81
C LEU A 814 -20.19 24.25 -34.12
N ALA A 815 -19.00 24.85 -34.14
CA ALA A 815 -18.40 25.44 -35.33
C ALA A 815 -17.98 24.42 -36.40
N PHE A 816 -17.93 23.12 -36.08
CA PHE A 816 -17.53 22.04 -37.00
C PHE A 816 -18.32 22.03 -38.30
N ASP A 817 -19.64 22.22 -38.25
CA ASP A 817 -20.49 22.17 -39.46
C ASP A 817 -20.27 23.39 -40.36
N SER A 818 -19.95 24.56 -39.78
CA SER A 818 -19.49 25.72 -40.55
C SER A 818 -18.12 25.47 -41.17
N ILE A 819 -17.15 24.94 -40.42
CA ILE A 819 -15.83 24.57 -40.96
C ILE A 819 -15.99 23.66 -42.19
N GLN A 820 -16.80 22.60 -42.09
CA GLN A 820 -17.11 21.68 -43.20
C GLN A 820 -17.82 22.36 -44.38
N ALA A 821 -18.65 23.37 -44.13
CA ALA A 821 -19.34 24.12 -45.19
C ALA A 821 -18.40 25.09 -45.93
N THR A 822 -17.50 25.78 -45.21
CA THR A 822 -16.51 26.69 -45.80
C THR A 822 -15.41 25.92 -46.54
N ARG A 823 -14.85 24.85 -45.94
CA ARG A 823 -13.97 23.88 -46.62
C ARG A 823 -14.13 22.48 -46.01
N PRO A 824 -14.60 21.48 -46.79
CA PRO A 824 -14.71 20.11 -46.30
C PRO A 824 -13.37 19.52 -45.84
N ILE A 825 -13.33 19.00 -44.60
CA ILE A 825 -12.22 18.21 -44.09
C ILE A 825 -12.46 16.76 -44.51
N THR A 826 -11.52 16.20 -45.27
CA THR A 826 -11.62 14.86 -45.87
C THR A 826 -10.37 14.04 -45.57
N LYS A 827 -10.38 12.74 -45.88
CA LYS A 827 -9.20 11.86 -45.79
C LYS A 827 -7.94 12.39 -46.50
N GLY A 828 -8.11 13.21 -47.54
CA GLY A 828 -7.00 13.84 -48.28
C GLY A 828 -6.51 15.17 -47.68
N SER A 829 -7.15 15.66 -46.63
CA SER A 829 -6.75 16.87 -45.92
C SER A 829 -5.53 16.62 -45.03
N VAL A 830 -4.69 17.65 -44.90
CA VAL A 830 -3.67 17.75 -43.85
C VAL A 830 -4.09 18.90 -42.94
N VAL A 831 -4.29 18.60 -41.66
CA VAL A 831 -4.84 19.51 -40.64
C VAL A 831 -3.78 19.78 -39.58
N HIS A 832 -3.78 20.99 -39.04
CA HIS A 832 -2.92 21.41 -37.93
C HIS A 832 -3.79 21.76 -36.72
N ASP A 833 -3.63 21.03 -35.61
CA ASP A 833 -4.19 21.38 -34.30
C ASP A 833 -3.11 22.17 -33.55
N ASN A 834 -3.31 23.48 -33.41
CA ASN A 834 -2.27 24.46 -33.09
C ASN A 834 -2.47 25.07 -31.71
N ALA A 835 -1.42 25.09 -30.87
CA ALA A 835 -1.49 25.35 -29.42
C ALA A 835 -2.64 24.54 -28.79
N ALA A 836 -2.58 23.24 -29.04
CA ALA A 836 -3.70 22.30 -28.95
C ALA A 836 -4.05 21.82 -27.53
N GLY A 837 -3.20 22.11 -26.54
CA GLY A 837 -3.23 21.43 -25.25
C GLY A 837 -3.14 19.91 -25.45
N PRO A 838 -4.04 19.09 -24.87
CA PRO A 838 -4.05 17.64 -25.09
C PRO A 838 -4.57 17.20 -26.48
N GLY A 839 -4.77 18.12 -27.43
CA GLY A 839 -5.29 17.83 -28.79
C GLY A 839 -6.81 17.96 -28.90
N ILE A 840 -7.37 19.09 -28.45
CA ILE A 840 -8.83 19.29 -28.40
C ILE A 840 -9.47 19.30 -29.81
N ALA A 841 -8.81 19.87 -30.83
CA ALA A 841 -9.37 19.86 -32.18
C ALA A 841 -9.24 18.48 -32.84
N ALA A 842 -8.11 17.79 -32.63
CA ALA A 842 -7.94 16.40 -33.03
C ALA A 842 -9.01 15.48 -32.43
N LEU A 843 -9.46 15.73 -31.19
CA LEU A 843 -10.54 14.98 -30.55
C LEU A 843 -11.90 15.23 -31.23
N VAL A 844 -12.29 16.50 -31.45
CA VAL A 844 -13.54 16.84 -32.17
C VAL A 844 -13.56 16.26 -33.58
N LEU A 845 -12.42 16.31 -34.30
CA LEU A 845 -12.26 15.71 -35.63
C LEU A 845 -12.45 14.19 -35.60
N VAL A 846 -11.91 13.51 -34.58
CA VAL A 846 -12.04 12.05 -34.40
C VAL A 846 -13.45 11.63 -33.99
N ASP A 847 -14.17 12.46 -33.21
CA ASP A 847 -15.55 12.17 -32.79
C ASP A 847 -16.58 12.44 -33.90
N ARG A 848 -16.34 13.45 -34.76
CA ARG A 848 -17.28 13.87 -35.82
C ARG A 848 -17.05 13.20 -37.17
N LEU A 849 -15.86 12.69 -37.47
CA LEU A 849 -15.54 11.98 -38.73
C LEU A 849 -15.60 10.46 -38.56
N ALA A 850 -15.92 9.75 -39.65
CA ALA A 850 -15.78 8.29 -39.67
C ALA A 850 -14.29 7.90 -39.57
N ALA A 851 -13.99 6.81 -38.87
CA ALA A 851 -12.60 6.40 -38.57
C ALA A 851 -11.73 6.13 -39.81
N ASP A 852 -12.34 5.83 -40.96
CA ASP A 852 -11.63 5.68 -42.24
C ASP A 852 -11.44 7.02 -42.98
N ASP A 853 -12.15 8.09 -42.62
CA ASP A 853 -12.09 9.41 -43.25
C ASP A 853 -11.24 10.43 -42.46
N VAL A 854 -10.72 10.04 -41.29
CA VAL A 854 -9.83 10.88 -40.46
C VAL A 854 -8.59 11.32 -41.28
N PRO A 855 -8.35 12.65 -41.39
CA PRO A 855 -7.25 13.22 -42.17
C PRO A 855 -5.88 12.96 -41.53
N GLN A 856 -4.80 13.42 -42.18
CA GLN A 856 -3.54 13.66 -41.48
C GLN A 856 -3.73 14.85 -40.53
N ILE A 857 -3.33 14.71 -39.26
CA ILE A 857 -3.41 15.77 -38.26
C ILE A 857 -2.03 15.90 -37.60
N LEU A 858 -1.42 17.08 -37.63
CA LEU A 858 -0.31 17.41 -36.75
C LEU A 858 -0.84 18.20 -35.56
N VAL A 859 -0.64 17.67 -34.36
CA VAL A 859 -0.90 18.34 -33.08
C VAL A 859 0.38 19.01 -32.61
N THR A 860 0.33 20.30 -32.32
CA THR A 860 1.49 21.06 -31.83
C THR A 860 1.14 21.88 -30.60
N ASP A 861 2.00 21.80 -29.58
CA ASP A 861 1.94 22.66 -28.39
C ASP A 861 3.37 22.94 -27.89
N ASN A 862 3.60 24.05 -27.19
CA ASN A 862 4.92 24.40 -26.67
C ASN A 862 5.15 23.86 -25.24
N VAL A 863 4.13 23.31 -24.59
CA VAL A 863 4.21 22.67 -23.26
C VAL A 863 4.42 21.15 -23.43
N PRO A 864 5.60 20.59 -23.10
CA PRO A 864 5.88 19.17 -23.35
C PRO A 864 4.89 18.18 -22.70
N PRO A 865 4.38 18.41 -21.46
CA PRO A 865 3.30 17.59 -20.89
C PRO A 865 2.00 17.58 -21.71
N MET A 866 1.63 18.69 -22.37
CA MET A 866 0.44 18.75 -23.22
C MET A 866 0.62 17.90 -24.48
N VAL A 867 1.80 18.00 -25.11
CA VAL A 867 2.18 17.16 -26.26
C VAL A 867 2.26 15.68 -25.88
N GLN A 868 2.75 15.35 -24.69
CA GLN A 868 2.77 13.97 -24.23
C GLN A 868 1.36 13.43 -24.01
N ALA A 869 0.47 14.19 -23.36
CA ALA A 869 -0.94 13.85 -23.25
C ALA A 869 -1.59 13.65 -24.63
N ALA A 870 -1.31 14.50 -25.62
CA ALA A 870 -1.79 14.34 -26.99
C ALA A 870 -1.25 13.07 -27.67
N LYS A 871 0.05 12.75 -27.53
CA LYS A 871 0.65 11.50 -28.05
C LYS A 871 -0.09 10.28 -27.51
N ASP A 872 -0.34 10.25 -26.19
CA ASP A 872 -1.01 9.12 -25.52
C ASP A 872 -2.49 9.02 -25.94
N SER A 873 -3.17 10.17 -26.08
CA SER A 873 -4.55 10.29 -26.58
C SER A 873 -4.73 9.67 -27.97
N PHE A 874 -3.88 10.03 -28.93
CA PHE A 874 -4.07 9.69 -30.34
C PHE A 874 -3.26 8.48 -30.83
N THR A 875 -2.66 7.69 -29.92
CA THR A 875 -1.97 6.42 -30.23
C THR A 875 -2.74 5.43 -31.12
N SER A 876 -4.06 5.57 -31.25
CA SER A 876 -4.94 4.73 -32.08
C SER A 876 -5.08 5.19 -33.55
N PHE A 877 -4.58 6.37 -33.90
CA PHE A 877 -4.72 7.00 -35.20
C PHE A 877 -3.33 7.31 -35.79
N PRO A 878 -2.76 6.44 -36.66
CA PRO A 878 -1.43 6.66 -37.24
C PRO A 878 -1.37 7.86 -38.20
N GLN A 879 -2.50 8.48 -38.53
CA GLN A 879 -2.57 9.75 -39.24
C GLN A 879 -2.34 10.97 -38.33
N ILE A 880 -2.39 10.79 -37.00
CA ILE A 880 -2.25 11.86 -36.01
C ILE A 880 -0.85 11.78 -35.38
N GLU A 881 -0.06 12.84 -35.55
CA GLU A 881 1.26 13.00 -34.96
C GLU A 881 1.24 14.18 -33.97
N ALA A 882 2.02 14.11 -32.88
CA ALA A 882 2.10 15.18 -31.89
C ALA A 882 3.55 15.60 -31.60
N LYS A 883 3.85 16.90 -31.76
CA LYS A 883 5.20 17.49 -31.66
C LYS A 883 5.25 18.69 -30.71
N VAL A 884 6.39 18.88 -30.05
CA VAL A 884 6.68 20.08 -29.25
C VAL A 884 7.17 21.19 -30.19
N LEU A 885 6.33 22.18 -30.44
CA LEU A 885 6.59 23.31 -31.36
C LEU A 885 5.83 24.54 -30.85
N ASP A 886 6.42 25.73 -31.02
CA ASP A 886 5.76 27.00 -30.72
C ASP A 886 4.92 27.45 -31.92
N SER A 887 3.65 27.78 -31.69
CA SER A 887 2.74 28.34 -32.71
C SER A 887 3.24 29.62 -33.36
N GLN A 888 4.19 30.32 -32.72
CA GLN A 888 4.86 31.52 -33.21
C GLN A 888 6.20 31.21 -33.91
N ASN A 889 6.62 29.95 -33.98
CA ASN A 889 7.82 29.50 -34.67
C ASN A 889 7.69 28.05 -35.17
N LEU A 890 7.03 27.86 -36.32
CA LEU A 890 6.86 26.55 -36.95
C LEU A 890 8.06 26.24 -37.88
N GLU A 891 9.28 26.53 -37.41
CA GLU A 891 10.52 26.16 -38.08
C GLU A 891 10.60 24.63 -38.21
N GLY A 892 10.86 24.16 -39.44
CA GLY A 892 10.79 22.73 -39.78
C GLY A 892 9.44 22.29 -40.39
N ILE A 893 8.40 23.12 -40.34
CA ILE A 893 7.18 22.94 -41.14
C ILE A 893 7.31 23.71 -42.46
N PRO A 894 7.15 23.06 -43.64
CA PRO A 894 7.19 23.74 -44.93
C PRO A 894 6.10 24.79 -45.11
N ASP A 895 6.35 25.76 -45.99
CA ASP A 895 5.32 26.65 -46.51
C ASP A 895 4.24 25.83 -47.25
N GLU A 896 2.98 26.25 -47.16
CA GLU A 896 1.84 25.63 -47.86
C GLU A 896 1.66 24.12 -47.58
N HIS A 897 2.06 23.66 -46.39
CA HIS A 897 1.93 22.27 -45.96
C HIS A 897 0.47 21.87 -45.61
N PHE A 898 -0.30 22.75 -44.96
CA PHE A 898 -1.59 22.43 -44.37
C PHE A 898 -2.78 22.88 -45.23
N THR A 899 -3.79 22.01 -45.35
CA THR A 899 -5.11 22.37 -45.92
C THR A 899 -5.97 23.15 -44.92
N HIS A 900 -5.79 22.87 -43.63
CA HIS A 900 -6.53 23.47 -42.52
C HIS A 900 -5.61 23.70 -41.32
N SER A 901 -5.80 24.80 -40.59
CA SER A 901 -5.15 25.01 -39.28
C SER A 901 -6.17 25.53 -38.29
N ILE A 902 -6.24 24.90 -37.11
CA ILE A 902 -7.21 25.18 -36.06
C ILE A 902 -6.43 25.68 -34.84
N LEU A 903 -6.69 26.93 -34.43
CA LEU A 903 -6.08 27.56 -33.26
C LEU A 903 -7.19 27.77 -32.22
N ASN A 904 -7.39 26.78 -31.34
CA ASN A 904 -8.56 26.72 -30.48
C ASN A 904 -8.34 27.50 -29.16
N PHE A 905 -8.86 28.73 -29.07
CA PHE A 905 -8.79 29.66 -27.94
C PHE A 905 -7.39 30.16 -27.53
N SER A 906 -6.31 29.56 -28.01
CA SER A 906 -4.94 29.93 -27.61
C SER A 906 -4.45 31.27 -28.19
N VAL A 907 -5.14 31.88 -29.16
CA VAL A 907 -4.68 33.08 -29.89
C VAL A 907 -4.35 34.28 -28.99
N TYR A 908 -5.15 34.54 -27.96
CA TYR A 908 -4.92 35.66 -27.02
C TYR A 908 -3.83 35.35 -25.98
N THR A 909 -3.35 34.11 -25.89
CA THR A 909 -2.28 33.70 -24.97
C THR A 909 -0.88 33.69 -25.60
N LEU A 910 -0.80 33.86 -26.93
CA LEU A 910 0.48 34.00 -27.63
C LEU A 910 1.16 35.33 -27.23
N ALA A 911 2.49 35.36 -27.21
CA ALA A 911 3.26 36.56 -26.87
C ALA A 911 3.32 37.59 -28.02
N ASP A 912 3.21 37.12 -29.26
CA ASP A 912 2.88 37.90 -30.45
C ASP A 912 1.79 37.15 -31.25
N PRO A 913 0.51 37.47 -31.03
CA PRO A 913 -0.61 36.86 -31.75
C PRO A 913 -0.53 37.07 -33.28
N VAL A 914 0.00 38.22 -33.74
CA VAL A 914 0.15 38.50 -35.17
C VAL A 914 1.22 37.61 -35.78
N LYS A 915 2.33 37.34 -35.07
CA LYS A 915 3.35 36.36 -35.51
C LYS A 915 2.80 34.94 -35.56
N GLY A 916 2.00 34.53 -34.57
CA GLY A 916 1.34 33.21 -34.57
C GLY A 916 0.42 33.02 -35.78
N VAL A 917 -0.44 33.99 -36.08
CA VAL A 917 -1.34 33.90 -37.24
C VAL A 917 -0.58 34.07 -38.57
N LYS A 918 0.60 34.70 -38.60
CA LYS A 918 1.51 34.70 -39.75
C LYS A 918 2.11 33.33 -40.03
N GLU A 919 2.50 32.58 -39.00
CA GLU A 919 2.99 31.21 -39.16
C GLU A 919 1.88 30.27 -39.64
N ILE A 920 0.64 30.48 -39.20
CA ILE A 920 -0.54 29.84 -39.82
C ILE A 920 -0.62 30.22 -41.31
N TYR A 921 -0.68 31.52 -41.66
CA TYR A 921 -0.79 31.97 -43.06
C TYR A 921 0.34 31.44 -43.97
N ARG A 922 1.58 31.34 -43.46
CA ARG A 922 2.73 30.75 -44.16
C ARG A 922 2.53 29.26 -44.45
N THR A 923 2.17 28.49 -43.42
CA THR A 923 2.04 27.03 -43.51
C THR A 923 0.74 26.55 -44.16
N LEU A 924 -0.26 27.42 -44.32
CA LEU A 924 -1.53 27.13 -45.00
C LEU A 924 -1.41 27.15 -46.54
N GLN A 925 -2.16 26.30 -47.23
CA GLN A 925 -2.22 26.24 -48.71
C GLN A 925 -2.95 27.45 -49.34
N PRO A 926 -2.77 27.75 -50.65
CA PRO A 926 -3.37 28.90 -51.33
C PRO A 926 -4.91 28.95 -51.40
N ASP A 927 -5.59 27.86 -51.03
CA ASP A 927 -7.04 27.75 -50.87
C ASP A 927 -7.43 27.33 -49.42
N GLY A 928 -6.45 27.34 -48.51
CA GLY A 928 -6.48 26.78 -47.16
C GLY A 928 -7.40 27.52 -46.20
N LEU A 929 -7.94 26.82 -45.20
CA LEU A 929 -8.85 27.39 -44.19
C LEU A 929 -8.22 27.43 -42.80
N ALA A 930 -8.08 28.63 -42.23
CA ALA A 930 -7.75 28.81 -40.83
C ALA A 930 -9.05 28.94 -40.01
N ALA A 931 -9.17 28.18 -38.92
CA ALA A 931 -10.25 28.29 -37.95
C ALA A 931 -9.66 28.76 -36.61
N ILE A 932 -9.85 30.04 -36.29
CA ILE A 932 -9.24 30.68 -35.12
C ILE A 932 -10.36 31.05 -34.15
N SER A 933 -10.38 30.45 -32.95
CA SER A 933 -11.41 30.73 -31.94
C SER A 933 -10.90 31.62 -30.82
N CYS A 934 -11.79 32.43 -30.26
CA CYS A 934 -11.54 33.30 -29.11
C CYS A 934 -12.82 33.48 -28.28
N TRP A 935 -12.69 33.87 -27.01
CA TRP A 935 -13.85 34.16 -26.16
C TRP A 935 -14.42 35.56 -26.43
N LYS A 936 -15.71 35.65 -26.74
CA LYS A 936 -16.52 36.87 -26.65
C LYS A 936 -16.91 37.16 -25.19
N ARG A 937 -17.12 36.09 -24.42
CA ARG A 937 -17.31 36.08 -22.97
C ARG A 937 -16.63 34.85 -22.38
N PHE A 938 -15.45 35.05 -21.79
CA PHE A 938 -14.81 34.03 -20.97
C PHE A 938 -15.49 34.00 -19.59
N GLY A 939 -16.49 33.13 -19.42
CA GLY A 939 -17.36 33.10 -18.23
C GLY A 939 -16.58 32.95 -16.93
N VAL A 940 -15.67 31.97 -16.86
CA VAL A 940 -14.83 31.70 -15.69
C VAL A 940 -13.95 32.90 -15.31
N GLY A 941 -13.34 33.59 -16.28
CA GLY A 941 -12.53 34.78 -16.01
C GLY A 941 -13.32 35.89 -15.31
N LYS A 942 -14.59 36.10 -15.72
CA LYS A 942 -15.48 37.07 -15.07
C LYS A 942 -15.86 36.66 -13.64
N LEU A 943 -16.05 35.36 -13.38
CA LEU A 943 -16.28 34.84 -12.03
C LEU A 943 -15.05 34.99 -11.13
N ILE A 944 -13.85 34.65 -11.62
CA ILE A 944 -12.60 34.83 -10.89
C ILE A 944 -12.39 36.31 -10.54
N HIS A 945 -12.55 37.24 -11.50
CA HIS A 945 -12.44 38.68 -11.23
C HIS A 945 -13.49 39.18 -10.23
N ALA A 946 -14.72 38.65 -10.28
CA ALA A 946 -15.77 38.99 -9.31
C ALA A 946 -15.47 38.44 -7.90
N ALA A 947 -14.96 37.21 -7.79
CA ALA A 947 -14.55 36.63 -6.52
C ALA A 947 -13.34 37.38 -5.93
N GLN A 948 -12.37 37.76 -6.75
CA GLN A 948 -11.25 38.62 -6.34
C GLN A 948 -11.75 39.95 -5.75
N ALA A 949 -12.75 40.57 -6.38
CA ALA A 949 -13.36 41.81 -5.88
C ALA A 949 -14.17 41.65 -4.57
N LEU A 950 -14.66 40.45 -4.24
CA LEU A 950 -15.28 40.16 -2.93
C LEU A 950 -14.23 39.93 -1.83
N VAL A 951 -13.10 39.29 -2.15
CA VAL A 951 -12.04 38.99 -1.16
C VAL A 951 -11.14 40.19 -0.93
N ARG A 952 -10.57 40.79 -1.99
CA ARG A 952 -9.62 41.91 -1.99
C ARG A 952 -9.88 42.90 -3.16
N PRO A 953 -10.87 43.80 -3.04
CA PRO A 953 -11.19 44.80 -4.08
C PRO A 953 -10.12 45.88 -4.28
N ASP A 954 -9.09 45.92 -3.43
CA ASP A 954 -7.95 46.83 -3.48
C ASP A 954 -6.79 46.32 -4.35
N LEU A 955 -6.78 45.02 -4.67
CA LEU A 955 -5.76 44.41 -5.54
C LEU A 955 -6.20 44.41 -7.01
N PRO A 956 -5.26 44.56 -7.97
CA PRO A 956 -5.59 44.42 -9.38
C PRO A 956 -6.04 42.97 -9.68
N PRO A 957 -7.08 42.77 -10.52
CA PRO A 957 -7.56 41.45 -10.88
C PRO A 957 -6.51 40.68 -11.70
N LEU A 958 -6.67 39.35 -11.79
CA LEU A 958 -5.77 38.46 -12.53
C LEU A 958 -5.59 38.95 -13.98
N LYS A 959 -4.37 39.37 -14.33
CA LYS A 959 -4.06 39.91 -15.66
C LYS A 959 -4.17 38.82 -16.72
N ILE A 960 -5.26 38.86 -17.49
CA ILE A 960 -5.43 38.08 -18.72
C ILE A 960 -4.47 38.64 -19.78
N PRO A 961 -3.71 37.82 -20.53
CA PRO A 961 -2.99 38.23 -21.73
C PRO A 961 -3.96 38.73 -22.82
N HIS A 962 -3.54 39.74 -23.58
CA HIS A 962 -4.27 40.33 -24.71
C HIS A 962 -5.81 40.42 -24.55
N PRO A 963 -6.33 41.06 -23.48
CA PRO A 963 -7.76 41.12 -23.19
C PRO A 963 -8.58 41.86 -24.27
N GLU A 964 -7.92 42.65 -25.12
CA GLU A 964 -8.51 43.25 -26.32
C GLU A 964 -9.14 42.23 -27.27
N PHE A 965 -8.70 40.98 -27.29
CA PHE A 965 -9.28 39.92 -28.15
C PHE A 965 -10.71 39.51 -27.78
N PHE A 966 -11.25 39.98 -26.66
CA PHE A 966 -12.65 39.77 -26.29
C PHE A 966 -13.58 40.83 -26.91
N GLU A 967 -13.03 41.94 -27.42
CA GLU A 967 -13.77 42.98 -28.12
C GLU A 967 -13.96 42.64 -29.62
N PRO A 968 -15.09 43.02 -30.24
CA PRO A 968 -15.37 42.70 -31.65
C PRO A 968 -14.40 43.40 -32.62
N GLY A 969 -14.05 42.73 -33.71
CA GLY A 969 -13.16 43.27 -34.76
C GLY A 969 -11.67 43.07 -34.50
N VAL A 970 -11.24 42.68 -33.29
CA VAL A 970 -9.82 42.54 -32.95
C VAL A 970 -9.23 41.26 -33.54
N LEU A 971 -9.95 40.14 -33.47
CA LEU A 971 -9.54 38.85 -34.04
C LEU A 971 -9.39 38.94 -35.56
N GLU A 972 -10.37 39.56 -36.22
CA GLU A 972 -10.38 39.83 -37.65
C GLU A 972 -9.21 40.74 -38.04
N LYS A 973 -8.97 41.82 -37.27
CA LYS A 973 -7.86 42.74 -37.51
C LYS A 973 -6.49 42.05 -37.39
N THR A 974 -6.25 41.24 -36.36
CA THR A 974 -5.01 40.45 -36.22
C THR A 974 -4.81 39.52 -37.41
N THR A 975 -5.89 38.93 -37.92
CA THR A 975 -5.85 38.00 -39.06
C THR A 975 -5.59 38.73 -40.39
N ILE A 976 -6.08 39.96 -40.55
CA ILE A 976 -5.71 40.86 -41.67
C ILE A 976 -4.24 41.30 -41.56
N GLU A 977 -3.77 41.70 -40.39
CA GLU A 977 -2.36 42.08 -40.15
C GLU A 977 -1.39 40.89 -40.31
N ALA A 978 -1.91 39.66 -40.31
CA ALA A 978 -1.19 38.44 -40.64
C ALA A 978 -1.12 38.13 -42.15
N GLY A 979 -1.99 38.72 -42.98
CA GLY A 979 -1.93 38.63 -44.44
C GLY A 979 -3.18 38.05 -45.12
N PHE A 980 -4.20 37.62 -44.37
CA PHE A 980 -5.45 37.11 -44.96
C PHE A 980 -6.35 38.22 -45.52
N ASP A 981 -7.15 37.90 -46.54
CA ASP A 981 -8.13 38.80 -47.13
C ASP A 981 -9.47 38.76 -46.37
N SER A 982 -9.85 39.89 -45.78
CA SER A 982 -11.12 40.06 -45.06
C SER A 982 -12.39 39.78 -45.86
N SER A 983 -12.33 39.77 -47.20
CA SER A 983 -13.46 39.39 -48.05
C SER A 983 -13.72 37.88 -48.08
N LYS A 984 -12.79 37.07 -47.55
CA LYS A 984 -12.88 35.62 -47.35
C LYS A 984 -13.14 35.21 -45.90
N PHE A 985 -13.67 36.13 -45.07
CA PHE A 985 -13.95 35.86 -43.65
C PHE A 985 -15.41 35.46 -43.43
N GLU A 986 -15.61 34.35 -42.72
CA GLU A 986 -16.88 33.93 -42.12
C GLU A 986 -16.69 33.90 -40.60
N LEU A 987 -17.51 34.66 -39.85
CA LEU A 987 -17.41 34.77 -38.40
C LEU A 987 -18.61 34.08 -37.75
N VAL A 988 -18.34 32.97 -37.07
CA VAL A 988 -19.35 32.22 -36.32
C VAL A 988 -19.42 32.74 -34.89
N GLU A 989 -20.63 32.99 -34.40
CA GLU A 989 -20.92 33.35 -33.01
C GLU A 989 -21.61 32.18 -32.31
N ASP A 990 -20.98 31.64 -31.27
CA ASP A 990 -21.54 30.58 -30.43
C ASP A 990 -21.75 31.03 -28.98
N SER A 991 -22.71 30.40 -28.31
CA SER A 991 -22.87 30.54 -26.86
C SER A 991 -23.28 29.23 -26.22
N ILE A 992 -22.59 28.90 -25.12
CA ILE A 992 -22.79 27.67 -24.35
C ILE A 992 -22.98 28.00 -22.87
N ILE A 993 -23.74 27.15 -22.18
CA ILE A 993 -24.01 27.27 -20.74
C ILE A 993 -23.55 25.98 -20.08
N VAL A 994 -22.57 26.07 -19.18
CA VAL A 994 -22.08 24.92 -18.41
C VAL A 994 -22.84 24.87 -17.08
N SER A 995 -23.45 23.72 -16.78
CA SER A 995 -24.35 23.54 -15.63
C SER A 995 -24.28 22.08 -15.11
N GLY A 996 -24.85 21.82 -13.94
CA GLY A 996 -24.85 20.48 -13.34
C GLY A 996 -23.44 19.99 -12.97
N PRO A 997 -23.12 18.69 -13.11
CA PRO A 997 -21.83 18.13 -12.70
C PRO A 997 -20.62 18.78 -13.37
N GLU A 998 -20.72 19.23 -14.63
CA GLU A 998 -19.60 19.91 -15.32
C GLU A 998 -19.32 21.32 -14.75
N LEU A 999 -20.26 21.89 -13.99
CA LEU A 999 -20.07 23.12 -13.23
C LEU A 999 -19.46 22.83 -11.86
N GLU A 1000 -20.09 21.96 -11.05
CA GLU A 1000 -19.66 21.70 -9.67
C GLU A 1000 -18.38 20.85 -9.59
N ASP A 1001 -18.28 19.76 -10.36
CA ASP A 1001 -17.09 18.90 -10.41
C ASP A 1001 -16.02 19.37 -11.40
N GLY A 1002 -16.37 20.32 -12.26
CA GLY A 1002 -15.48 20.89 -13.29
C GLY A 1002 -15.04 22.31 -12.96
N LEU A 1003 -15.78 23.30 -13.48
CA LEU A 1003 -15.40 24.71 -13.44
C LEU A 1003 -15.18 25.25 -12.01
N LYS A 1004 -15.97 24.81 -11.04
CA LYS A 1004 -15.83 25.21 -9.63
C LYS A 1004 -14.54 24.65 -9.03
N LYS A 1005 -14.22 23.37 -9.24
CA LYS A 1005 -12.93 22.79 -8.82
C LYS A 1005 -11.74 23.48 -9.52
N PHE A 1006 -11.89 23.88 -10.78
CA PHE A 1006 -10.87 24.69 -11.48
C PHE A 1006 -10.65 26.06 -10.82
N MET A 1007 -11.72 26.79 -10.45
CA MET A 1007 -11.62 28.08 -9.75
C MET A 1007 -11.05 27.97 -8.32
N LEU A 1008 -11.23 26.83 -7.65
CA LEU A 1008 -10.70 26.56 -6.31
C LEU A 1008 -9.29 25.95 -6.30
N GLY A 1009 -8.88 25.30 -7.40
CA GLY A 1009 -7.64 24.52 -7.50
C GLY A 1009 -6.36 25.32 -7.76
N ASP A 1010 -5.22 24.63 -7.67
CA ASP A 1010 -3.87 25.21 -7.76
C ASP A 1010 -3.57 25.91 -9.09
N LEU A 1011 -4.20 25.50 -10.20
CA LEU A 1011 -4.10 26.19 -11.50
C LEU A 1011 -4.49 27.66 -11.39
N MET A 1012 -5.49 28.00 -10.55
CA MET A 1012 -5.94 29.36 -10.30
C MET A 1012 -5.31 29.98 -9.04
N ARG A 1013 -4.26 29.39 -8.46
CA ARG A 1013 -3.43 30.02 -7.40
C ARG A 1013 -2.93 31.43 -7.79
N PRO A 1014 -2.59 31.76 -9.06
CA PRO A 1014 -2.23 33.13 -9.44
C PRO A 1014 -3.31 34.19 -9.20
N ALA A 1015 -4.59 33.83 -9.13
CA ALA A 1015 -5.67 34.76 -8.77
C ALA A 1015 -5.65 35.15 -7.27
N ARG A 1016 -4.97 34.35 -6.45
CA ARG A 1016 -4.82 34.51 -4.99
C ARG A 1016 -3.41 34.97 -4.59
N ALA A 1017 -2.57 35.33 -5.56
CA ALA A 1017 -1.19 35.73 -5.30
C ALA A 1017 -1.14 36.99 -4.42
N GLY A 1018 -0.56 36.87 -3.22
CA GLY A 1018 -0.49 37.94 -2.23
C GLY A 1018 -1.67 38.01 -1.26
N TYR A 1019 -2.56 37.01 -1.22
CA TYR A 1019 -3.58 36.86 -0.19
C TYR A 1019 -2.97 36.43 1.15
N THR A 1020 -3.57 36.89 2.25
CA THR A 1020 -3.24 36.42 3.61
C THR A 1020 -3.94 35.10 3.93
N ASN A 1021 -3.48 34.40 4.99
CA ASN A 1021 -4.10 33.16 5.49
C ASN A 1021 -5.56 33.30 5.99
N GLU A 1022 -6.10 34.52 6.05
CA GLU A 1022 -7.52 34.78 6.33
C GLU A 1022 -8.31 35.08 5.05
N GLU A 1023 -7.70 35.78 4.09
CA GLU A 1023 -8.27 36.02 2.76
C GLU A 1023 -8.37 34.74 1.93
N GLU A 1024 -7.36 33.87 2.01
CA GLU A 1024 -7.34 32.56 1.36
C GLU A 1024 -8.54 31.69 1.79
N LYS A 1025 -8.93 31.77 3.07
CA LYS A 1025 -10.10 31.07 3.62
C LYS A 1025 -11.44 31.64 3.14
N ARG A 1026 -11.47 32.89 2.69
CA ARG A 1026 -12.65 33.55 2.12
C ARG A 1026 -12.83 33.28 0.62
N TRP A 1027 -11.81 32.74 -0.06
CA TRP A 1027 -11.88 32.43 -1.49
C TRP A 1027 -13.02 31.47 -1.86
N PRO A 1028 -13.25 30.33 -1.16
CA PRO A 1028 -14.32 29.41 -1.54
C PRO A 1028 -15.72 30.04 -1.42
N GLU A 1029 -15.97 30.77 -0.32
CA GLU A 1029 -17.24 31.47 -0.09
C GLU A 1029 -17.50 32.53 -1.17
N ALA A 1030 -16.47 33.28 -1.58
CA ALA A 1030 -16.56 34.27 -2.64
C ALA A 1030 -16.82 33.65 -4.03
N VAL A 1031 -16.20 32.50 -4.32
CA VAL A 1031 -16.45 31.74 -5.56
C VAL A 1031 -17.90 31.22 -5.61
N ASP A 1032 -18.41 30.68 -4.50
CA ASP A 1032 -19.81 30.23 -4.42
C ASP A 1032 -20.81 31.40 -4.53
N GLU A 1033 -20.53 32.57 -3.95
CA GLU A 1033 -21.41 33.74 -4.04
C GLU A 1033 -21.55 34.25 -5.49
N VAL A 1034 -20.45 34.29 -6.27
CA VAL A 1034 -20.50 34.74 -7.68
C VAL A 1034 -21.05 33.67 -8.61
N LEU A 1035 -20.71 32.40 -8.39
CA LEU A 1035 -21.24 31.27 -9.16
C LEU A 1035 -22.75 31.17 -9.01
N LYS A 1036 -23.28 31.34 -7.78
CA LYS A 1036 -24.72 31.39 -7.53
C LYS A 1036 -25.43 32.49 -8.33
N LYS A 1037 -24.90 33.71 -8.36
CA LYS A 1037 -25.49 34.84 -9.10
C LYS A 1037 -25.51 34.63 -10.61
N GLU A 1038 -24.45 34.01 -11.16
CA GLU A 1038 -24.37 33.63 -12.57
C GLU A 1038 -25.37 32.52 -12.91
N VAL A 1039 -25.50 31.49 -12.05
CA VAL A 1039 -26.50 30.42 -12.18
C VAL A 1039 -27.94 30.98 -12.08
N GLU A 1040 -28.21 31.89 -11.15
CA GLU A 1040 -29.51 32.59 -11.06
C GLU A 1040 -29.82 33.46 -12.30
N SER A 1041 -28.79 33.93 -13.01
CA SER A 1041 -28.93 34.79 -14.20
C SER A 1041 -29.07 34.02 -15.52
N TYR A 1042 -28.41 32.87 -15.67
CA TYR A 1042 -28.31 32.14 -16.95
C TYR A 1042 -28.61 30.63 -16.86
N GLY A 1043 -28.89 30.08 -15.68
CA GLY A 1043 -29.07 28.64 -15.46
C GLY A 1043 -27.76 27.83 -15.41
N GLY A 1044 -26.61 28.50 -15.44
CA GLY A 1044 -25.26 27.94 -15.47
C GLY A 1044 -24.24 29.03 -15.78
N VAL A 1045 -22.97 28.67 -15.92
CA VAL A 1045 -21.92 29.63 -16.32
C VAL A 1045 -21.98 29.83 -17.83
N LYS A 1046 -22.24 31.08 -18.25
CA LYS A 1046 -22.40 31.42 -19.67
C LYS A 1046 -21.06 31.78 -20.30
N PHE A 1047 -20.73 31.09 -21.39
CA PHE A 1047 -19.66 31.45 -22.30
C PHE A 1047 -20.24 31.92 -23.64
N GLU A 1048 -19.52 32.80 -24.31
CA GLU A 1048 -19.80 33.27 -25.67
C GLU A 1048 -18.47 33.31 -26.43
N SER A 1049 -18.46 32.98 -27.71
CA SER A 1049 -17.23 32.78 -28.48
C SER A 1049 -17.34 33.28 -29.91
N TRP A 1050 -16.22 33.77 -30.40
CA TRP A 1050 -15.95 34.05 -31.80
C TRP A 1050 -15.20 32.86 -32.40
N VAL A 1051 -15.62 32.35 -33.56
CA VAL A 1051 -14.79 31.45 -34.38
C VAL A 1051 -14.67 32.07 -35.76
N LEU A 1052 -13.48 32.59 -36.05
CA LEU A 1052 -13.18 33.19 -37.35
C LEU A 1052 -12.68 32.10 -38.31
N LEU A 1053 -13.44 31.88 -39.37
CA LEU A 1053 -13.10 31.06 -40.51
C LEU A 1053 -12.51 31.96 -41.59
N ALA A 1054 -11.19 31.90 -41.75
CA ALA A 1054 -10.43 32.75 -42.66
C ALA A 1054 -9.77 31.89 -43.75
N GLN A 1055 -10.24 32.02 -44.99
CA GLN A 1055 -9.60 31.34 -46.12
C GLN A 1055 -8.43 32.18 -46.67
N LYS A 1056 -7.30 31.52 -46.96
CA LYS A 1056 -6.16 32.11 -47.67
C LYS A 1056 -6.51 32.36 -49.14
#